data_AF-A0A953RHS2-F1
#
_entry.id   AF-A0A953RHS2-F1
#
_cell.length_a   1.000
_cell.length_b   1.000
_cell.length_c   1.000
_cell.angle_alpha   90.00
_cell.angle_beta   90.00
_cell.angle_gamma   90.00
#
_symmetry.space_group_name_H-M   'P 1'
#
loop_
_entity.id
_entity.type
_entity.pdbx_description
1 polymer ?
#
loop_
_entity_poly.entity_id
_entity_poly.type
_entity_poly.pdbx_seq_one_letter_code
_entity_poly.pdbx_strand_id
1 'polypeptide(L)'
;MVFGPFAFDEASGELHKHGVRVRLEGQPLQILSALVRQPGQVVTRDEFQQQLWKGGTFVDFDHGLNAAMNRLRQVLGDSADQPRYIETLPGRGYRFVAAVQNTVTKPVLVMAPAPPAPEVEPAAPVQPAIVQKRRKIWPLWMAAAGVVAGLAGGYLAAHRPQASSGAQPVRFSIFPPNGFAMEAGSSRQTFALSPDGARLAFTAMDASGVFQTFIRDLDGIEPRPLPNSVGSYHVFWAPDGRSLFLTVRGSLRRSALDGDSYQVVCDTPPIMLTGALLGPNLLISGRETNFVVPASGGTPQATKELYPWPQVLPDGKHLLYSVFDSRSGHRRARVVRYGDPATVRDLVETDSRTEYAPSVLKPGTGYLVYVRAGNILAQPFDPRSLSLQGEPFAVVSRTYSFLPSGAADFSVSNNGMIAYRRYQARSQLAWVNRRGEVVSPIGPANVNLKQARLSPDGSKIAAPIFDVNRGVNDMWIIDAESGAARRALAGPGLVDSPVWSPDSSKLAFHRAYDTPPKLIVRGLGENDADEPLPPDYFQVVSDWSHDGRFIAYTNTGFAVNNELNGDVWLIDMARGRKVIHLIRTPFHEANPAFSPDGRWLAFTSDESGHPEMYVQAFEAGESPRLTGERHLVSRHGATALRWARDGKELFYLAGDGRIYGVPITLSPKLKIGEAAPLFSISLEARAAWHSLLGFDVSADGQRLLVPIVTSPEKSEIVVIQNWEAAFERNRGKIN
;
A
#
# COMPACT_ATOMS: atom_id res chain seq x y z
N MET A 1 -3.02 -26.64 -12.77
CA MET A 1 -3.26 -27.48 -13.96
C MET A 1 -3.22 -28.95 -13.53
N VAL A 2 -4.10 -29.80 -14.04
CA VAL A 2 -4.17 -31.24 -13.70
C VAL A 2 -4.01 -32.08 -14.96
N PHE A 3 -3.15 -33.10 -14.92
CA PHE A 3 -2.96 -34.06 -16.00
C PHE A 3 -2.60 -35.45 -15.43
N GLY A 4 -3.34 -36.49 -15.84
CA GLY A 4 -3.19 -37.82 -15.23
C GLY A 4 -3.30 -37.77 -13.69
N PRO A 5 -2.37 -38.41 -12.94
CA PRO A 5 -2.35 -38.36 -11.47
C PRO A 5 -1.68 -37.09 -10.92
N PHE A 6 -1.25 -36.16 -11.77
CA PHE A 6 -0.46 -35.01 -11.39
C PHE A 6 -1.29 -33.73 -11.32
N ALA A 7 -1.06 -32.94 -10.26
CA ALA A 7 -1.50 -31.57 -10.14
C ALA A 7 -0.26 -30.68 -10.12
N PHE A 8 -0.12 -29.82 -11.12
CA PHE A 8 0.95 -28.85 -11.23
C PHE A 8 0.41 -27.46 -10.93
N ASP A 9 0.94 -26.83 -9.89
CA ASP A 9 0.70 -25.43 -9.57
C ASP A 9 1.89 -24.61 -10.07
N GLU A 10 1.62 -23.85 -11.14
CA GLU A 10 2.62 -23.02 -11.79
C GLU A 10 3.03 -21.81 -10.93
N ALA A 11 2.13 -21.30 -10.08
CA ALA A 11 2.41 -20.12 -9.26
C ALA A 11 3.38 -20.45 -8.12
N SER A 12 3.18 -21.60 -7.47
CA SER A 12 4.08 -22.09 -6.42
C SER A 12 5.27 -22.90 -6.96
N GLY A 13 5.22 -23.37 -8.20
CA GLY A 13 6.22 -24.26 -8.79
C GLY A 13 6.20 -25.66 -8.18
N GLU A 14 5.06 -26.08 -7.62
CA GLU A 14 4.91 -27.39 -6.99
C GLU A 14 4.22 -28.39 -7.90
N LEU A 15 4.79 -29.60 -7.97
CA LEU A 15 4.18 -30.75 -8.62
C LEU A 15 3.72 -31.75 -7.55
N HIS A 16 2.46 -32.15 -7.60
CA HIS A 16 1.86 -33.14 -6.71
C HIS A 16 1.42 -34.35 -7.51
N LYS A 17 1.62 -35.57 -7.00
CA LYS A 17 1.11 -36.83 -7.58
C LYS A 17 0.17 -37.48 -6.56
N HIS A 18 -1.10 -37.64 -6.91
CA HIS A 18 -2.15 -38.09 -5.98
C HIS A 18 -2.17 -37.28 -4.66
N GLY A 19 -1.96 -35.96 -4.73
CA GLY A 19 -1.97 -35.06 -3.57
C GLY A 19 -0.69 -35.10 -2.71
N VAL A 20 0.32 -35.90 -3.08
CA VAL A 20 1.63 -35.90 -2.42
C VAL A 20 2.62 -35.10 -3.25
N ARG A 21 3.31 -34.15 -2.62
CA ARG A 21 4.34 -33.34 -3.29
C ARG A 21 5.47 -34.22 -3.83
N VAL A 22 5.78 -34.05 -5.11
CA VAL A 22 6.90 -34.69 -5.79
C VAL A 22 7.97 -33.65 -6.06
N ARG A 23 9.22 -33.99 -5.77
CA ARG A 23 10.34 -33.06 -5.94
C ARG A 23 10.69 -32.86 -7.41
N LEU A 24 10.44 -31.66 -7.92
CA LEU A 24 10.83 -31.20 -9.25
C LEU A 24 11.31 -29.75 -9.11
N GLU A 25 12.59 -29.49 -9.36
CA GLU A 25 13.25 -28.19 -9.14
C GLU A 25 14.15 -27.86 -10.34
N GLY A 26 14.44 -26.57 -10.56
CA GLY A 26 15.36 -26.12 -11.61
C GLY A 26 14.82 -26.29 -13.02
N GLN A 27 15.69 -26.66 -13.97
CA GLN A 27 15.36 -26.73 -15.40
C GLN A 27 14.21 -27.70 -15.73
N PRO A 28 14.11 -28.92 -15.16
CA PRO A 28 12.97 -29.81 -15.40
C PRO A 28 11.60 -29.20 -15.06
N LEU A 29 11.52 -28.38 -14.01
CA LEU A 29 10.29 -27.69 -13.60
C LEU A 29 9.88 -26.64 -14.63
N GLN A 30 10.84 -25.86 -15.10
CA GLN A 30 10.62 -24.82 -16.10
C GLN A 30 10.22 -25.42 -17.46
N ILE A 31 10.83 -26.55 -17.84
CA ILE A 31 10.44 -27.33 -19.02
C ILE A 31 8.98 -27.80 -18.89
N LEU A 32 8.60 -28.35 -17.73
CA LEU A 32 7.23 -28.79 -17.50
C LEU A 32 6.24 -27.63 -17.67
N SER A 33 6.51 -26.47 -17.04
CA SER A 33 5.69 -25.26 -17.15
C SER A 33 5.51 -24.82 -18.61
N ALA A 34 6.58 -24.75 -19.40
CA ALA A 34 6.50 -24.38 -20.80
C ALA A 34 5.64 -25.35 -21.62
N LEU A 35 5.78 -26.66 -21.38
CA LEU A 35 5.04 -27.71 -22.08
C LEU A 35 3.54 -27.73 -21.72
N VAL A 36 3.18 -27.55 -20.45
CA VAL A 36 1.76 -27.63 -20.02
C VAL A 36 0.95 -26.37 -20.32
N ARG A 37 1.60 -25.22 -20.57
CA ARG A 37 0.92 -23.97 -21.00
C ARG A 37 0.29 -24.08 -22.39
N GLN A 38 0.86 -24.90 -23.25
CA GLN A 38 0.43 -25.05 -24.65
C GLN A 38 0.28 -26.54 -24.99
N PRO A 39 -0.65 -27.26 -24.33
CA PRO A 39 -0.80 -28.70 -24.55
C PRO A 39 -1.18 -28.97 -26.01
N GLY A 40 -0.56 -29.98 -26.61
CA GLY A 40 -0.72 -30.33 -28.02
C GLY A 40 0.09 -29.49 -29.02
N GLN A 41 0.72 -28.38 -28.58
CA GLN A 41 1.63 -27.60 -29.43
C GLN A 41 3.08 -28.05 -29.26
N VAL A 42 3.92 -27.78 -30.27
CA VAL A 42 5.34 -28.12 -30.25
C VAL A 42 6.12 -26.95 -29.69
N VAL A 43 6.85 -27.17 -28.60
CA VAL A 43 7.85 -26.24 -28.09
C VAL A 43 9.21 -26.63 -28.66
N THR A 44 9.80 -25.72 -29.43
CA THR A 44 11.06 -25.92 -30.15
C THR A 44 12.27 -25.86 -29.22
N ARG A 45 13.41 -26.39 -29.69
CA ARG A 45 14.67 -26.32 -28.92
C ARG A 45 15.13 -24.87 -28.74
N ASP A 46 14.97 -24.02 -29.76
CA ASP A 46 15.33 -22.60 -29.70
C ASP A 46 14.47 -21.84 -28.66
N GLU A 47 13.18 -22.15 -28.55
CA GLU A 47 12.31 -21.57 -27.52
C GLU A 47 12.74 -21.98 -26.11
N PHE A 48 13.12 -23.25 -25.90
CA PHE A 48 13.70 -23.68 -24.62
C PHE A 48 15.02 -22.95 -24.34
N GLN A 49 15.87 -22.76 -25.34
CA GLN A 49 17.13 -22.05 -25.17
C GLN A 49 16.90 -20.59 -24.74
N GLN A 50 16.00 -19.87 -25.41
CA GLN A 50 15.68 -18.47 -25.09
C GLN A 50 14.98 -18.31 -23.74
N GLN A 51 14.13 -19.26 -23.35
CA GLN A 51 13.39 -19.18 -22.10
C GLN A 51 14.23 -19.57 -20.89
N LEU A 52 15.06 -20.62 -21.01
CA LEU A 52 15.73 -21.27 -19.88
C LEU A 52 17.21 -20.88 -19.74
N TRP A 53 17.90 -20.48 -20.82
CA TRP A 53 19.32 -20.11 -20.82
C TRP A 53 19.55 -18.67 -21.32
N LYS A 54 19.10 -17.68 -20.54
CA LYS A 54 19.37 -16.26 -20.82
C LYS A 54 20.78 -15.88 -20.34
N GLY A 55 21.68 -15.51 -21.25
CA GLY A 55 22.96 -14.86 -20.89
C GLY A 55 24.26 -15.57 -21.28
N GLY A 56 24.36 -16.19 -22.46
CA GLY A 56 25.67 -16.51 -23.07
C GLY A 56 26.55 -17.54 -22.34
N THR A 57 25.98 -18.38 -21.48
CA THR A 57 26.74 -19.46 -20.82
C THR A 57 27.01 -20.59 -21.82
N PHE A 58 28.24 -20.65 -22.34
CA PHE A 58 28.72 -21.73 -23.23
C PHE A 58 28.89 -23.03 -22.44
N VAL A 59 27.85 -23.85 -22.40
CA VAL A 59 27.93 -25.31 -22.14
C VAL A 59 26.89 -25.99 -23.02
N ASP A 60 27.19 -27.20 -23.50
CA ASP A 60 26.40 -28.03 -24.42
C ASP A 60 24.89 -28.03 -24.09
N PHE A 61 24.17 -27.11 -24.74
CA PHE A 61 22.73 -26.87 -24.53
C PHE A 61 21.93 -28.13 -24.82
N ASP A 62 22.31 -28.88 -25.85
CA ASP A 62 21.62 -30.11 -26.22
C ASP A 62 21.78 -31.18 -25.14
N HIS A 63 22.97 -31.31 -24.57
CA HIS A 63 23.20 -32.21 -23.43
C HIS A 63 22.38 -31.79 -22.20
N GLY A 64 22.37 -30.49 -21.86
CA GLY A 64 21.61 -29.95 -20.73
C GLY A 64 20.09 -30.13 -20.87
N LEU A 65 19.54 -29.83 -22.05
CA LEU A 65 18.12 -29.99 -22.35
C LEU A 65 17.72 -31.48 -22.29
N ASN A 66 18.52 -32.37 -22.87
CA ASN A 66 18.25 -33.81 -22.85
C ASN A 66 18.32 -34.38 -21.41
N ALA A 67 19.29 -33.95 -20.59
CA ALA A 67 19.39 -34.36 -19.19
C ALA A 67 18.19 -33.89 -18.35
N ALA A 68 17.79 -32.62 -18.51
CA ALA A 68 16.64 -32.06 -17.82
C ALA A 68 15.32 -32.73 -18.25
N MET A 69 15.17 -33.01 -19.56
CA MET A 69 14.01 -33.72 -20.10
C MET A 69 13.93 -35.16 -19.58
N ASN A 70 15.06 -35.87 -19.52
CA ASN A 70 15.10 -37.22 -18.94
C ASN A 70 14.74 -37.22 -17.45
N ARG A 71 15.19 -36.21 -16.70
CA ARG A 71 14.79 -36.06 -15.30
C ARG A 71 13.31 -35.78 -15.14
N LEU A 72 12.73 -34.93 -16.00
CA LEU A 72 11.30 -34.69 -16.02
C LEU A 72 10.50 -35.96 -16.31
N ARG A 73 10.89 -36.72 -17.35
CA ARG A 73 10.29 -38.02 -17.68
C ARG A 73 10.36 -39.01 -16.52
N GLN A 74 11.50 -39.08 -15.82
CA GLN A 74 11.67 -39.93 -14.65
C GLN A 74 10.68 -39.56 -13.52
N VAL A 75 10.49 -38.26 -13.26
CA VAL A 75 9.54 -37.78 -12.24
C VAL A 75 8.09 -38.08 -12.64
N LEU A 76 7.76 -37.92 -13.92
CA LEU A 76 6.42 -38.21 -14.45
C LEU A 76 6.14 -39.72 -14.60
N GLY A 77 7.18 -40.57 -14.57
CA GLY A 77 7.07 -41.98 -14.91
C GLY A 77 6.77 -42.19 -16.40
N ASP A 78 7.32 -41.32 -17.25
CA ASP A 78 7.11 -41.27 -18.70
C ASP A 78 8.29 -41.90 -19.47
N SER A 79 8.05 -42.36 -20.71
CA SER A 79 9.06 -42.98 -21.57
C SER A 79 9.17 -42.26 -22.91
N ALA A 80 10.39 -42.18 -23.47
CA ALA A 80 10.60 -41.63 -24.80
C ALA A 80 10.02 -42.52 -25.92
N ASP A 81 10.10 -43.84 -25.75
CA ASP A 81 9.65 -44.84 -26.73
C ASP A 81 8.13 -45.06 -26.70
N GLN A 82 7.50 -44.76 -25.56
CA GLN A 82 6.05 -44.87 -25.33
C GLN A 82 5.56 -43.65 -24.53
N PRO A 83 5.48 -42.45 -25.16
CA PRO A 83 5.19 -41.22 -24.44
C PRO A 83 3.74 -41.15 -24.00
N ARG A 84 3.52 -40.98 -22.69
CA ARG A 84 2.21 -40.70 -22.08
C ARG A 84 1.98 -39.21 -21.88
N TYR A 85 3.04 -38.46 -21.59
CA TYR A 85 2.96 -37.02 -21.31
C TYR A 85 3.76 -36.19 -22.30
N ILE A 86 4.99 -36.59 -22.62
CA ILE A 86 5.93 -35.79 -23.41
C ILE A 86 6.41 -36.58 -24.63
N GLU A 87 5.92 -36.21 -25.80
CA GLU A 87 6.34 -36.74 -27.09
C GLU A 87 7.56 -35.98 -27.63
N THR A 88 8.56 -36.70 -28.12
CA THR A 88 9.71 -36.11 -28.83
C THR A 88 9.44 -36.11 -30.32
N LEU A 89 9.53 -34.95 -30.96
CA LEU A 89 9.45 -34.80 -32.41
C LEU A 89 10.85 -34.57 -32.96
N PRO A 90 11.47 -35.57 -33.62
CA PRO A 90 12.83 -35.49 -34.12
C PRO A 90 13.07 -34.22 -34.97
N GLY A 91 14.12 -33.47 -34.63
CA GLY A 91 14.49 -32.23 -35.32
C GLY A 91 13.55 -31.03 -35.10
N ARG A 92 12.45 -31.18 -34.35
CA ARG A 92 11.44 -30.10 -34.16
C ARG A 92 11.29 -29.65 -32.71
N GLY A 93 11.35 -30.55 -31.73
CA GLY A 93 11.20 -30.19 -30.31
C GLY A 93 10.38 -31.21 -29.52
N TYR A 94 9.61 -30.72 -28.55
CA TYR A 94 8.83 -31.55 -27.64
C TYR A 94 7.38 -31.07 -27.57
N ARG A 95 6.45 -32.01 -27.37
CA ARG A 95 5.02 -31.73 -27.27
C ARG A 95 4.43 -32.41 -26.05
N PHE A 96 3.61 -31.67 -25.30
CA PHE A 96 2.82 -32.26 -24.22
C PHE A 96 1.55 -32.88 -24.79
N VAL A 97 1.42 -34.21 -24.71
CA VAL A 97 0.35 -34.97 -25.38
C VAL A 97 -0.79 -35.40 -24.45
N ALA A 98 -0.62 -35.27 -23.13
CA ALA A 98 -1.68 -35.57 -22.18
C ALA A 98 -2.71 -34.44 -22.11
N ALA A 99 -3.98 -34.81 -21.88
CA ALA A 99 -5.04 -33.84 -21.63
C ALA A 99 -4.76 -33.05 -20.34
N VAL A 100 -4.66 -31.74 -20.47
CA VAL A 100 -4.48 -30.81 -19.34
C VAL A 100 -5.81 -30.17 -19.00
N GLN A 101 -6.30 -30.40 -17.79
CA GLN A 101 -7.46 -29.71 -17.26
C GLN A 101 -7.00 -28.49 -16.47
N ASN A 102 -7.44 -27.31 -16.89
CA ASN A 102 -7.31 -26.11 -16.11
C ASN A 102 -8.40 -26.10 -15.05
N THR A 103 -8.12 -26.66 -13.88
CA THR A 103 -8.87 -26.33 -12.66
C THR A 103 -8.56 -24.88 -12.32
N VAL A 104 -9.26 -23.98 -13.00
CA VAL A 104 -9.41 -22.59 -12.56
C VAL A 104 -10.22 -22.67 -11.27
N THR A 105 -9.56 -22.47 -10.14
CA THR A 105 -10.25 -22.05 -8.92
C THR A 105 -10.93 -20.73 -9.29
N LYS A 106 -12.25 -20.78 -9.48
CA LYS A 106 -13.09 -19.65 -9.91
C LYS A 106 -12.73 -18.37 -9.14
N PRO A 107 -12.58 -17.21 -9.80
CA PRO A 107 -12.62 -15.93 -9.12
C PRO A 107 -14.08 -15.49 -9.01
N VAL A 108 -14.79 -15.93 -7.96
CA VAL A 108 -16.09 -15.34 -7.55
C VAL A 108 -16.23 -15.47 -6.03
N LEU A 109 -16.58 -14.35 -5.40
CA LEU A 109 -17.20 -14.21 -4.08
C LEU A 109 -17.86 -15.50 -3.56
N VAL A 110 -17.43 -15.96 -2.37
CA VAL A 110 -18.20 -16.92 -1.56
C VAL A 110 -18.41 -16.30 -0.18
N MET A 111 -19.69 -16.07 0.15
CA MET A 111 -20.17 -15.75 1.48
C MET A 111 -19.89 -16.94 2.42
N ALA A 112 -19.24 -16.70 3.55
CA ALA A 112 -19.20 -17.66 4.65
C ALA A 112 -20.32 -17.33 5.65
N PRO A 113 -21.17 -18.29 6.08
CA PRO A 113 -21.95 -18.14 7.31
C PRO A 113 -21.00 -18.10 8.52
N ALA A 114 -21.39 -17.33 9.54
CA ALA A 114 -20.60 -17.14 10.76
C ALA A 114 -20.23 -18.49 11.43
N PRO A 115 -18.99 -18.63 11.95
CA PRO A 115 -18.64 -19.79 12.77
C PRO A 115 -19.40 -19.73 14.11
N PRO A 116 -19.96 -20.87 14.60
CA PRO A 116 -20.49 -20.94 15.96
C PRO A 116 -19.36 -20.80 16.99
N ALA A 117 -19.68 -20.19 18.13
CA ALA A 117 -18.76 -19.92 19.23
C ALA A 117 -18.13 -21.21 19.78
N PRO A 118 -16.82 -21.21 20.13
CA PRO A 118 -16.22 -22.34 20.81
C PRO A 118 -16.66 -22.41 22.28
N GLU A 119 -17.16 -23.59 22.67
CA GLU A 119 -17.42 -24.00 24.05
C GLU A 119 -16.13 -23.98 24.88
N VAL A 120 -16.27 -23.53 26.13
CA VAL A 120 -15.23 -23.50 27.15
C VAL A 120 -15.23 -24.85 27.88
N GLU A 121 -14.08 -25.52 27.97
CA GLU A 121 -13.82 -26.48 29.03
C GLU A 121 -12.41 -26.33 29.65
N PRO A 122 -12.26 -26.64 30.96
CA PRO A 122 -11.30 -25.99 31.86
C PRO A 122 -9.93 -26.67 31.97
N ALA A 123 -9.01 -25.93 32.60
CA ALA A 123 -7.61 -26.24 32.81
C ALA A 123 -7.32 -27.40 33.79
N ALA A 124 -6.11 -27.94 33.60
CA ALA A 124 -5.46 -29.09 34.23
C ALA A 124 -5.27 -29.03 35.76
N PRO A 125 -4.80 -30.15 36.36
CA PRO A 125 -3.91 -30.12 37.51
C PRO A 125 -2.49 -30.64 37.20
N VAL A 126 -1.52 -30.09 37.92
CA VAL A 126 -0.08 -30.34 37.85
C VAL A 126 0.40 -31.13 39.09
N GLN A 127 1.56 -31.80 38.96
CA GLN A 127 2.57 -32.22 39.98
C GLN A 127 2.41 -33.62 40.59
N PRO A 128 3.49 -34.29 41.12
CA PRO A 128 4.78 -33.72 41.54
C PRO A 128 6.08 -34.50 41.17
N ALA A 129 7.19 -33.88 41.57
CA ALA A 129 8.58 -34.30 41.49
C ALA A 129 8.94 -35.57 42.28
N ILE A 130 9.95 -36.31 41.82
CA ILE A 130 10.58 -37.42 42.56
C ILE A 130 12.10 -37.20 42.72
N VAL A 131 12.43 -36.85 43.97
CA VAL A 131 13.55 -37.24 44.85
C VAL A 131 14.76 -38.03 44.29
N GLN A 132 15.94 -37.43 44.49
CA GLN A 132 17.28 -38.03 44.39
C GLN A 132 17.60 -39.03 45.51
N LYS A 133 18.41 -40.07 45.22
CA LYS A 133 19.14 -40.87 46.22
C LYS A 133 20.66 -40.71 46.09
N ARG A 134 21.29 -40.34 47.21
CA ARG A 134 22.75 -40.26 47.45
C ARG A 134 23.39 -41.62 47.66
N ARG A 135 24.68 -41.76 47.31
CA ARG A 135 25.67 -42.54 48.08
C ARG A 135 27.07 -41.89 48.04
N LYS A 136 27.88 -42.24 49.04
CA LYS A 136 28.87 -41.46 49.80
C LYS A 136 30.35 -41.70 49.37
N ILE A 137 31.14 -40.61 49.20
CA ILE A 137 32.50 -40.24 49.71
C ILE A 137 33.62 -41.32 49.82
N TRP A 138 34.93 -41.14 49.61
CA TRP A 138 35.94 -40.07 49.31
C TRP A 138 37.34 -40.81 49.22
N PRO A 139 38.56 -40.20 49.21
CA PRO A 139 39.04 -38.88 48.74
C PRO A 139 40.36 -38.98 47.90
N LEU A 140 40.81 -37.90 47.27
CA LEU A 140 42.12 -37.28 47.55
C LEU A 140 42.39 -36.07 46.66
N TRP A 141 42.96 -35.07 47.32
CA TRP A 141 43.14 -33.70 46.90
C TRP A 141 44.42 -33.58 46.08
N MET A 142 44.33 -33.09 44.83
CA MET A 142 45.39 -32.39 44.08
C MET A 142 44.87 -31.91 42.70
N ALA A 143 43.65 -31.34 42.65
CA ALA A 143 43.08 -30.79 41.41
C ALA A 143 42.30 -29.46 41.61
N ALA A 144 42.52 -28.76 42.71
CA ALA A 144 41.71 -27.59 43.07
C ALA A 144 42.10 -26.28 42.34
N ALA A 145 43.31 -26.19 41.75
CA ALA A 145 43.73 -24.98 41.02
C ALA A 145 43.35 -25.01 39.52
N GLY A 146 43.41 -26.18 38.88
CA GLY A 146 43.05 -26.34 37.47
C GLY A 146 41.54 -26.34 37.22
N VAL A 147 40.76 -26.85 38.17
CA VAL A 147 39.29 -26.91 38.06
C VAL A 147 38.65 -25.55 38.27
N VAL A 148 39.20 -24.67 39.12
CA VAL A 148 38.67 -23.30 39.26
C VAL A 148 39.02 -22.43 38.05
N ALA A 149 40.21 -22.57 37.46
CA ALA A 149 40.54 -21.90 36.20
C ALA A 149 39.76 -22.47 34.99
N GLY A 150 39.51 -23.78 34.96
CA GLY A 150 38.71 -24.45 33.94
C GLY A 150 37.21 -24.21 34.07
N LEU A 151 36.68 -24.08 35.30
CA LEU A 151 35.29 -23.72 35.56
C LEU A 151 35.06 -22.21 35.41
N ALA A 152 36.01 -21.35 35.77
CA ALA A 152 35.93 -19.92 35.50
C ALA A 152 36.12 -19.62 34.01
N GLY A 153 37.05 -20.33 33.33
CA GLY A 153 37.22 -20.27 31.88
C GLY A 153 36.03 -20.86 31.12
N GLY A 154 35.45 -21.95 31.62
CA GLY A 154 34.23 -22.57 31.10
C GLY A 154 32.97 -21.73 31.36
N TYR A 155 32.87 -21.09 32.52
CA TYR A 155 31.80 -20.15 32.87
C TYR A 155 31.92 -18.87 32.05
N LEU A 156 33.11 -18.30 31.90
CA LEU A 156 33.37 -17.13 31.04
C LEU A 156 33.31 -17.46 29.55
N ALA A 157 33.49 -18.72 29.12
CA ALA A 157 33.27 -19.15 27.75
C ALA A 157 31.78 -19.45 27.47
N ALA A 158 31.05 -20.00 28.45
CA ALA A 158 29.61 -20.23 28.38
C ALA A 158 28.77 -18.97 28.60
N HIS A 159 29.33 -17.95 29.27
CA HIS A 159 28.72 -16.64 29.53
C HIS A 159 29.46 -15.49 28.84
N ARG A 160 30.47 -15.79 28.01
CA ARG A 160 30.83 -14.86 26.93
C ARG A 160 29.56 -14.70 26.14
N PRO A 161 29.05 -13.47 25.90
CA PRO A 161 28.03 -13.31 24.89
C PRO A 161 28.65 -13.91 23.64
N GLN A 162 28.14 -15.07 23.25
CA GLN A 162 28.40 -15.61 21.95
C GLN A 162 27.86 -14.52 21.06
N ALA A 163 28.75 -13.65 20.57
CA ALA A 163 28.43 -12.73 19.50
C ALA A 163 27.71 -13.63 18.51
N SER A 164 26.43 -13.34 18.27
CA SER A 164 25.52 -14.10 17.44
C SER A 164 26.01 -14.00 16.01
N SER A 165 27.15 -14.64 15.79
CA SER A 165 27.86 -14.83 14.55
C SER A 165 27.05 -15.90 13.84
N GLY A 166 26.09 -15.43 13.04
CA GLY A 166 25.39 -16.28 12.07
C GLY A 166 23.94 -16.63 12.39
N ALA A 167 23.21 -15.84 13.18
CA ALA A 167 21.75 -16.00 13.20
C ALA A 167 21.20 -15.76 11.77
N GLN A 168 20.60 -16.80 11.18
CA GLN A 168 19.94 -16.67 9.88
C GLN A 168 18.85 -15.60 9.99
N PRO A 169 18.67 -14.73 8.96
CA PRO A 169 17.52 -13.85 8.89
C PRO A 169 16.26 -14.69 8.92
N VAL A 170 15.43 -14.47 9.95
CA VAL A 170 14.12 -15.10 10.06
C VAL A 170 13.11 -14.15 9.43
N ARG A 171 12.21 -14.70 8.61
CA ARG A 171 11.12 -13.94 8.00
C ARG A 171 9.78 -14.58 8.34
N PHE A 172 8.82 -13.76 8.68
CA PHE A 172 7.44 -14.18 8.90
C PHE A 172 6.48 -13.05 8.51
N SER A 173 5.24 -13.42 8.22
CA SER A 173 4.19 -12.52 7.79
C SER A 173 3.16 -12.29 8.88
N ILE A 174 2.67 -11.07 8.97
CA ILE A 174 1.57 -10.65 9.82
C ILE A 174 0.42 -10.19 8.92
N PHE A 175 -0.72 -10.84 9.08
CA PHE A 175 -1.95 -10.55 8.36
C PHE A 175 -2.90 -9.72 9.22
N PRO A 176 -3.82 -8.95 8.63
CA PRO A 176 -4.90 -8.35 9.39
C PRO A 176 -5.82 -9.42 9.98
N PRO A 177 -6.50 -9.13 11.10
CA PRO A 177 -7.55 -10.00 11.64
C PRO A 177 -8.67 -10.26 10.64
N ASN A 178 -9.44 -11.32 10.87
CA ASN A 178 -10.61 -11.65 10.04
C ASN A 178 -11.62 -10.50 10.03
N GLY A 179 -12.12 -10.15 8.84
CA GLY A 179 -13.04 -9.02 8.65
C GLY A 179 -12.35 -7.66 8.53
N PHE A 180 -11.02 -7.61 8.58
CA PHE A 180 -10.22 -6.40 8.40
C PHE A 180 -9.26 -6.52 7.22
N ALA A 181 -8.90 -5.37 6.65
CA ALA A 181 -7.86 -5.26 5.63
C ALA A 181 -6.89 -4.12 5.93
N MET A 182 -5.62 -4.29 5.55
CA MET A 182 -4.59 -3.24 5.68
C MET A 182 -4.55 -2.38 4.41
N GLU A 183 -4.63 -1.07 4.57
CA GLU A 183 -4.45 -0.10 3.48
C GLU A 183 -2.97 0.08 3.17
N ALA A 184 -2.55 0.09 1.89
CA ALA A 184 -1.19 0.50 1.46
C ALA A 184 -0.80 1.89 2.02
N GLY A 185 0.42 2.04 2.55
CA GLY A 185 0.85 3.26 3.24
C GLY A 185 1.04 4.43 2.29
N SER A 186 -0.05 5.09 1.93
CA SER A 186 -0.08 6.17 0.93
C SER A 186 0.58 7.44 1.45
N SER A 187 -0.02 8.16 2.39
CA SER A 187 0.48 9.48 2.84
C SER A 187 0.94 9.52 4.29
N ARG A 188 0.92 8.38 5.01
CA ARG A 188 1.01 8.32 6.49
C ARG A 188 1.71 7.06 6.99
N GLN A 189 2.06 7.01 8.28
CA GLN A 189 2.56 5.81 8.95
C GLN A 189 1.41 4.93 9.43
N THR A 190 1.19 3.81 8.74
CA THR A 190 0.09 2.87 9.01
C THR A 190 0.49 1.75 9.97
N PHE A 191 1.78 1.55 10.21
CA PHE A 191 2.31 0.59 11.17
C PHE A 191 3.68 1.03 11.72
N ALA A 192 4.06 0.48 12.87
CA ALA A 192 5.35 0.74 13.50
C ALA A 192 5.77 -0.45 14.39
N LEU A 193 7.05 -0.83 14.33
CA LEU A 193 7.66 -1.72 15.33
C LEU A 193 7.91 -0.95 16.62
N SER A 194 7.72 -1.62 17.76
CA SER A 194 8.16 -1.08 19.04
C SER A 194 9.69 -0.93 19.06
N PRO A 195 10.24 0.03 19.81
CA PRO A 195 11.68 0.25 19.87
C PRO A 195 12.47 -1.01 20.26
N ASP A 196 11.92 -1.84 21.15
CA ASP A 196 12.50 -3.12 21.57
C ASP A 196 12.23 -4.29 20.60
N GLY A 197 11.50 -4.05 19.50
CA GLY A 197 11.11 -5.05 18.52
C GLY A 197 10.17 -6.14 19.03
N ALA A 198 9.64 -6.04 20.24
CA ALA A 198 8.76 -7.08 20.79
C ALA A 198 7.33 -7.03 20.20
N ARG A 199 6.92 -5.90 19.62
CA ARG A 199 5.54 -5.67 19.19
C ARG A 199 5.47 -4.92 17.85
N LEU A 200 4.41 -5.17 17.11
CA LEU A 200 4.03 -4.40 15.93
C LEU A 200 2.65 -3.78 16.18
N ALA A 201 2.53 -2.46 16.01
CA ALA A 201 1.25 -1.78 15.95
C ALA A 201 0.91 -1.46 14.50
N PHE A 202 -0.35 -1.64 14.09
CA PHE A 202 -0.81 -1.33 12.73
C PHE A 202 -2.28 -0.95 12.69
N THR A 203 -2.69 -0.14 11.71
CA THR A 203 -4.10 0.19 11.44
C THR A 203 -4.68 -0.74 10.39
N ALA A 204 -5.90 -1.22 10.60
CA ALA A 204 -6.66 -1.99 9.60
C ALA A 204 -8.11 -1.50 9.54
N MET A 205 -8.72 -1.53 8.37
CA MET A 205 -10.10 -1.10 8.12
C MET A 205 -11.06 -2.28 8.07
N ASP A 206 -12.27 -2.08 8.60
CA ASP A 206 -13.36 -3.04 8.50
C ASP A 206 -14.19 -2.85 7.21
N ALA A 207 -15.24 -3.66 7.05
CA ALA A 207 -16.16 -3.57 5.92
C ALA A 207 -16.88 -2.22 5.78
N SER A 208 -17.01 -1.43 6.84
CA SER A 208 -17.58 -0.08 6.77
C SER A 208 -16.57 0.99 6.32
N GLY A 209 -15.29 0.62 6.18
CA GLY A 209 -14.20 1.54 5.89
C GLY A 209 -13.66 2.28 7.12
N VAL A 210 -14.10 1.90 8.32
CA VAL A 210 -13.60 2.50 9.57
C VAL A 210 -12.32 1.77 10.00
N PHE A 211 -11.27 2.55 10.28
CA PHE A 211 -9.99 2.02 10.72
C PHE A 211 -9.93 1.83 12.23
N GLN A 212 -9.19 0.82 12.67
CA GLN A 212 -8.85 0.58 14.06
C GLN A 212 -7.38 0.16 14.18
N THR A 213 -6.76 0.46 15.34
CA THR A 213 -5.39 0.03 15.65
C THR A 213 -5.38 -1.36 16.28
N PHE A 214 -4.47 -2.20 15.82
CA PHE A 214 -4.16 -3.51 16.37
C PHE A 214 -2.72 -3.56 16.87
N ILE A 215 -2.49 -4.35 17.91
CA ILE A 215 -1.16 -4.68 18.44
C ILE A 215 -0.93 -6.17 18.25
N ARG A 216 0.25 -6.52 17.75
CA ARG A 216 0.72 -7.88 17.58
C ARG A 216 2.01 -8.07 18.38
N ASP A 217 1.93 -8.80 19.49
CA ASP A 217 3.11 -9.21 20.28
C ASP A 217 3.88 -10.30 19.51
N LEU A 218 5.13 -10.09 19.12
CA LEU A 218 5.81 -10.94 18.13
C LEU A 218 6.15 -12.36 18.64
N ASP A 219 5.97 -12.63 19.94
CA ASP A 219 6.01 -13.97 20.55
C ASP A 219 4.65 -14.70 20.54
N GLY A 220 3.54 -14.00 20.27
CA GLY A 220 2.21 -14.58 20.07
C GLY A 220 1.93 -15.01 18.62
N ILE A 221 0.65 -15.24 18.26
CA ILE A 221 0.20 -15.50 16.87
C ILE A 221 -0.85 -14.48 16.39
N GLU A 222 -1.77 -14.06 17.25
CA GLU A 222 -2.92 -13.24 16.86
C GLU A 222 -2.70 -11.75 17.19
N PRO A 223 -3.07 -10.81 16.30
CA PRO A 223 -3.21 -9.41 16.66
C PRO A 223 -4.42 -9.17 17.55
N ARG A 224 -4.30 -8.28 18.54
CA ARG A 224 -5.40 -7.82 19.40
C ARG A 224 -5.78 -6.37 19.09
N PRO A 225 -7.06 -5.99 19.12
CA PRO A 225 -7.45 -4.60 18.98
C PRO A 225 -6.90 -3.77 20.15
N LEU A 226 -6.41 -2.57 19.87
CA LEU A 226 -6.16 -1.56 20.89
C LEU A 226 -7.51 -0.95 21.30
N PRO A 227 -7.88 -0.97 22.59
CA PRO A 227 -9.13 -0.34 23.03
C PRO A 227 -9.19 1.15 22.69
N ASN A 228 -10.40 1.69 22.51
CA ASN A 228 -10.64 3.12 22.22
C ASN A 228 -9.91 3.68 20.98
N SER A 229 -9.59 2.81 20.01
CA SER A 229 -8.90 3.18 18.77
C SER A 229 -9.78 3.12 17.51
N VAL A 230 -11.10 2.95 17.63
CA VAL A 230 -12.00 2.97 16.46
C VAL A 230 -12.04 4.37 15.84
N GLY A 231 -11.80 4.44 14.54
CA GLY A 231 -11.53 5.67 13.80
C GLY A 231 -10.07 6.13 13.92
N SER A 232 -9.13 5.23 14.22
CA SER A 232 -7.72 5.57 14.27
C SER A 232 -7.10 5.62 12.88
N TYR A 233 -6.18 6.55 12.65
CA TYR A 233 -5.63 6.76 11.32
C TYR A 233 -4.11 6.93 11.29
N HIS A 234 -3.42 7.04 12.41
CA HIS A 234 -1.97 7.16 12.44
C HIS A 234 -1.42 6.41 13.65
N VAL A 235 -0.22 5.82 13.56
CA VAL A 235 0.40 5.15 14.71
C VAL A 235 1.92 5.30 14.75
N PHE A 236 2.47 5.63 15.92
CA PHE A 236 3.90 5.58 16.21
C PHE A 236 4.15 5.33 17.70
N TRP A 237 5.32 4.76 18.04
CA TRP A 237 5.65 4.39 19.41
C TRP A 237 6.29 5.53 20.19
N ALA A 238 6.00 5.58 21.49
CA ALA A 238 6.89 6.26 22.43
C ALA A 238 8.25 5.52 22.49
N PRO A 239 9.39 6.21 22.70
CA PRO A 239 10.72 5.59 22.75
C PRO A 239 10.89 4.52 23.83
N ASP A 240 10.07 4.54 24.88
CA ASP A 240 10.07 3.54 25.95
C ASP A 240 9.38 2.23 25.57
N GLY A 241 8.68 2.18 24.43
CA GLY A 241 7.91 1.01 23.96
C GLY A 241 6.68 0.68 24.81
N ARG A 242 6.29 1.55 25.76
CA ARG A 242 5.18 1.29 26.71
C ARG A 242 3.86 1.95 26.34
N SER A 243 3.88 2.84 25.36
CA SER A 243 2.69 3.57 24.90
C SER A 243 2.76 3.88 23.41
N LEU A 244 1.60 4.09 22.81
CA LEU A 244 1.42 4.44 21.41
C LEU A 244 0.82 5.84 21.28
N PHE A 245 1.34 6.60 20.33
CA PHE A 245 0.67 7.79 19.83
C PHE A 245 -0.15 7.43 18.60
N LEU A 246 -1.42 7.85 18.58
CA LEU A 246 -2.32 7.62 17.47
C LEU A 246 -3.33 8.75 17.31
N THR A 247 -3.68 9.06 16.07
CA THR A 247 -4.82 9.94 15.77
C THR A 247 -6.10 9.12 15.83
N VAL A 248 -7.12 9.64 16.50
CA VAL A 248 -8.46 9.04 16.59
C VAL A 248 -9.50 10.14 16.48
N ARG A 249 -10.29 10.12 15.40
CA ARG A 249 -11.40 11.07 15.15
C ARG A 249 -11.00 12.54 15.32
N GLY A 250 -9.85 12.94 14.79
CA GLY A 250 -9.36 14.32 14.85
C GLY A 250 -8.59 14.69 16.11
N SER A 251 -8.35 13.78 17.07
CA SER A 251 -7.47 14.04 18.22
C SER A 251 -6.24 13.16 18.20
N LEU A 252 -5.07 13.73 18.52
CA LEU A 252 -3.86 12.98 18.79
C LEU A 252 -3.88 12.48 20.24
N ARG A 253 -3.77 11.17 20.43
CA ARG A 253 -3.84 10.50 21.74
C ARG A 253 -2.56 9.74 22.03
N ARG A 254 -2.19 9.68 23.30
CA ARG A 254 -1.21 8.73 23.84
C ARG A 254 -1.97 7.65 24.61
N SER A 255 -1.89 6.40 24.15
CA SER A 255 -2.61 5.28 24.75
C SER A 255 -1.63 4.28 25.36
N ALA A 256 -1.98 3.76 26.53
CA ALA A 256 -1.32 2.59 27.08
C ALA A 256 -1.64 1.36 26.22
N LEU A 257 -0.82 0.32 26.31
CA LEU A 257 -1.01 -0.91 25.52
C LEU A 257 -2.08 -1.82 26.13
N ASP A 258 -2.27 -1.72 27.44
CA ASP A 258 -3.11 -2.60 28.23
C ASP A 258 -4.14 -1.75 28.99
N GLY A 259 -5.43 -2.01 28.74
CA GLY A 259 -6.56 -1.29 29.33
C GLY A 259 -7.14 -0.16 28.47
N ASP A 260 -8.14 0.51 29.02
CA ASP A 260 -8.93 1.53 28.30
C ASP A 260 -8.40 2.96 28.48
N SER A 261 -7.24 3.13 29.12
CA SER A 261 -6.71 4.45 29.44
C SER A 261 -5.95 5.08 28.26
N TYR A 262 -6.33 6.31 27.93
CA TYR A 262 -5.62 7.16 26.99
C TYR A 262 -5.59 8.60 27.48
N GLN A 263 -4.60 9.35 27.01
CA GLN A 263 -4.44 10.77 27.22
C GLN A 263 -4.63 11.49 25.89
N VAL A 264 -5.49 12.50 25.87
CA VAL A 264 -5.56 13.43 24.74
C VAL A 264 -4.35 14.35 24.83
N VAL A 265 -3.56 14.40 23.76
CA VAL A 265 -2.40 15.29 23.65
C VAL A 265 -2.87 16.65 23.12
N CYS A 266 -3.52 16.65 21.96
CA CYS A 266 -4.10 17.83 21.32
C CYS A 266 -5.06 17.42 20.21
N ASP A 267 -5.72 18.39 19.59
CA ASP A 267 -6.36 18.20 18.29
C ASP A 267 -5.29 17.89 17.23
N THR A 268 -5.65 17.06 16.27
CA THR A 268 -4.73 16.59 15.22
C THR A 268 -4.42 17.74 14.28
N PRO A 269 -3.15 18.14 14.13
CA PRO A 269 -2.79 19.14 13.14
C PRO A 269 -3.12 18.64 11.72
N PRO A 270 -3.53 19.54 10.80
CA PRO A 270 -3.83 19.14 9.43
C PRO A 270 -2.66 18.44 8.73
N ILE A 271 -2.92 17.30 8.08
CA ILE A 271 -1.94 16.56 7.27
C ILE A 271 -0.71 16.20 8.12
N MET A 272 -0.96 15.54 9.25
CA MET A 272 0.08 15.05 10.15
C MET A 272 0.88 13.91 9.49
N LEU A 273 2.21 14.01 9.54
CA LEU A 273 3.12 13.00 8.99
C LEU A 273 3.54 11.97 10.04
N THR A 274 4.03 12.40 11.20
CA THR A 274 4.41 11.57 12.36
C THR A 274 4.78 12.46 13.56
N GLY A 275 5.33 11.91 14.64
CA GLY A 275 5.87 12.68 15.76
C GLY A 275 7.13 12.09 16.39
N ALA A 276 7.85 12.91 17.16
CA ALA A 276 9.08 12.54 17.86
C ALA A 276 9.13 13.18 19.26
N LEU A 277 9.48 12.40 20.27
CA LEU A 277 9.59 12.90 21.65
C LEU A 277 10.92 13.62 21.89
N LEU A 278 10.84 14.88 22.29
CA LEU A 278 11.94 15.78 22.65
C LEU A 278 11.89 16.05 24.17
N GLY A 279 12.37 15.10 24.96
CA GLY A 279 12.24 15.15 26.42
C GLY A 279 10.77 15.08 26.85
N PRO A 280 10.24 16.08 27.59
CA PRO A 280 8.83 16.08 28.01
C PRO A 280 7.87 16.53 26.90
N ASN A 281 8.38 17.03 25.77
CA ASN A 281 7.57 17.57 24.68
C ASN A 281 7.51 16.60 23.51
N LEU A 282 6.42 16.66 22.75
CA LEU A 282 6.23 15.98 21.48
C LEU A 282 6.37 17.00 20.34
N LEU A 283 7.31 16.75 19.43
CA LEU A 283 7.34 17.37 18.12
C LEU A 283 6.37 16.63 17.21
N ILE A 284 5.31 17.29 16.78
CA ILE A 284 4.36 16.80 15.79
C ILE A 284 4.78 17.35 14.44
N SER A 285 5.05 16.46 13.49
CA SER A 285 5.40 16.85 12.14
C SER A 285 4.17 16.95 11.26
N GLY A 286 3.97 18.11 10.66
CA GLY A 286 3.00 18.34 9.60
C GLY A 286 3.69 18.54 8.25
N ARG A 287 2.90 18.74 7.20
CA ARG A 287 3.43 18.92 5.84
C ARG A 287 4.14 20.26 5.63
N GLU A 288 3.61 21.34 6.20
CA GLU A 288 4.12 22.71 6.00
C GLU A 288 4.56 23.38 7.30
N THR A 289 4.01 22.91 8.42
CA THR A 289 4.31 23.42 9.76
C THR A 289 4.47 22.24 10.70
N ASN A 290 5.45 22.34 11.58
CA ASN A 290 5.60 21.43 12.71
C ASN A 290 5.07 22.12 13.97
N PHE A 291 4.65 21.31 14.95
CA PHE A 291 4.16 21.80 16.22
C PHE A 291 4.90 21.14 17.38
N VAL A 292 5.06 21.87 18.47
CA VAL A 292 5.56 21.33 19.73
C VAL A 292 4.45 21.45 20.78
N VAL A 293 4.22 20.37 21.51
CA VAL A 293 3.22 20.30 22.58
C VAL A 293 3.78 19.48 23.73
N PRO A 294 3.43 19.74 25.00
CA PRO A 294 3.75 18.80 26.07
C PRO A 294 3.22 17.40 25.75
N ALA A 295 4.01 16.36 25.98
CA ALA A 295 3.56 14.97 25.74
C ALA A 295 2.41 14.55 26.66
N SER A 296 2.21 15.30 27.76
CA SER A 296 1.06 15.22 28.66
C SER A 296 -0.19 15.95 28.15
N GLY A 297 -0.11 16.56 26.98
CA GLY A 297 -1.16 17.34 26.35
C GLY A 297 -1.15 18.83 26.68
N GLY A 298 -1.77 19.60 25.79
CA GLY A 298 -1.84 21.05 25.83
C GLY A 298 -2.05 21.66 24.45
N THR A 299 -1.89 22.98 24.36
CA THR A 299 -2.02 23.72 23.09
C THR A 299 -0.76 23.56 22.24
N PRO A 300 -0.85 23.05 21.00
CA PRO A 300 0.30 22.96 20.10
C PRO A 300 0.84 24.34 19.71
N GLN A 301 2.16 24.48 19.69
CA GLN A 301 2.85 25.71 19.27
C GLN A 301 3.61 25.45 17.97
N ALA A 302 3.35 26.26 16.94
CA ALA A 302 4.04 26.14 15.66
C ALA A 302 5.55 26.43 15.80
N THR A 303 6.38 25.65 15.11
CA THR A 303 7.82 25.90 14.99
C THR A 303 8.12 26.75 13.76
N LYS A 304 9.28 27.41 13.75
CA LYS A 304 9.76 28.16 12.58
C LYS A 304 10.30 27.22 11.50
N GLU A 305 11.00 26.18 11.93
CA GLU A 305 11.63 25.20 11.05
C GLU A 305 10.73 23.99 10.83
N LEU A 306 10.88 23.38 9.66
CA LEU A 306 10.17 22.17 9.27
C LEU A 306 11.09 20.95 9.35
N TYR A 307 10.64 19.92 10.05
CA TYR A 307 11.32 18.63 10.18
C TYR A 307 10.35 17.52 9.77
N PRO A 308 10.13 17.24 8.47
CA PRO A 308 9.24 16.18 8.04
C PRO A 308 9.80 14.80 8.38
N TRP A 309 8.96 13.91 8.90
CA TRP A 309 9.36 12.56 9.34
C TRP A 309 10.52 12.56 10.34
N PRO A 310 10.42 13.30 11.46
CA PRO A 310 11.53 13.44 12.39
C PRO A 310 11.77 12.15 13.18
N GLN A 311 13.04 11.85 13.42
CA GLN A 311 13.48 10.85 14.38
C GLN A 311 14.61 11.43 15.23
N VAL A 312 14.50 11.31 16.55
CA VAL A 312 15.59 11.69 17.46
C VAL A 312 16.68 10.63 17.40
N LEU A 313 17.92 11.05 17.16
CA LEU A 313 19.09 10.17 17.16
C LEU A 313 19.48 9.77 18.60
N PRO A 314 20.32 8.73 18.78
CA PRO A 314 20.63 8.18 20.11
C PRO A 314 21.21 9.15 21.13
N ASP A 315 21.76 10.28 20.67
CA ASP A 315 22.32 11.31 21.55
C ASP A 315 21.27 12.24 22.18
N GLY A 316 20.00 12.12 21.76
CA GLY A 316 18.87 12.90 22.25
C GLY A 316 18.87 14.37 21.82
N LYS A 317 19.81 14.78 20.96
CA LYS A 317 20.01 16.19 20.57
C LYS A 317 19.83 16.42 19.08
N HIS A 318 20.14 15.43 18.26
CA HIS A 318 20.03 15.54 16.81
C HIS A 318 18.73 14.93 16.30
N LEU A 319 18.14 15.58 15.30
CA LEU A 319 17.02 15.08 14.53
C LEU A 319 17.50 14.63 13.15
N LEU A 320 17.16 13.40 12.78
CA LEU A 320 17.12 12.94 11.40
C LEU A 320 15.75 13.27 10.82
N TYR A 321 15.69 13.81 9.61
CA TYR A 321 14.44 14.18 8.94
C TYR A 321 14.61 14.13 7.42
N SER A 322 13.52 14.09 6.65
CA SER A 322 13.57 13.93 5.19
C SER A 322 12.77 15.02 4.46
N VAL A 323 13.46 15.87 3.70
CA VAL A 323 12.86 16.98 2.94
C VAL A 323 12.87 16.70 1.45
N PHE A 324 11.98 17.33 0.69
CA PHE A 324 12.04 17.26 -0.77
C PHE A 324 13.11 18.21 -1.31
N ASP A 325 13.89 17.75 -2.28
CA ASP A 325 14.92 18.52 -2.99
C ASP A 325 14.43 18.76 -4.41
N SER A 326 13.84 19.93 -4.65
CA SER A 326 13.27 20.30 -5.95
C SER A 326 14.29 20.29 -7.10
N ARG A 327 15.59 20.36 -6.80
CA ARG A 327 16.66 20.31 -7.82
C ARG A 327 16.87 18.91 -8.38
N SER A 328 16.74 17.87 -7.56
CA SER A 328 16.84 16.49 -8.02
C SER A 328 15.46 15.85 -8.28
N GLY A 329 14.38 16.44 -7.77
CA GLY A 329 13.04 15.86 -7.84
C GLY A 329 12.86 14.67 -6.90
N HIS A 330 13.80 14.45 -5.99
CA HIS A 330 13.81 13.40 -4.99
C HIS A 330 13.76 13.99 -3.58
N ARG A 331 13.67 13.14 -2.56
CA ARG A 331 13.85 13.54 -1.16
C ARG A 331 15.31 13.45 -0.75
N ARG A 332 15.65 14.13 0.33
CA ARG A 332 16.99 14.14 0.94
C ARG A 332 16.87 14.01 2.45
N ALA A 333 17.56 13.02 2.98
CA ALA A 333 17.75 12.88 4.41
C ALA A 333 18.74 13.94 4.90
N ARG A 334 18.37 14.59 6.01
CA ARG A 334 19.17 15.62 6.68
C ARG A 334 19.27 15.31 8.16
N VAL A 335 20.34 15.80 8.77
CA VAL A 335 20.49 15.81 10.22
C VAL A 335 20.74 17.22 10.72
N VAL A 336 20.20 17.55 11.88
CA VAL A 336 20.33 18.86 12.51
C VAL A 336 20.33 18.71 14.02
N ARG A 337 21.05 19.57 14.74
CA ARG A 337 20.89 19.72 16.17
C ARG A 337 19.60 20.49 16.44
N TYR A 338 18.67 19.91 17.18
CA TYR A 338 17.37 20.54 17.41
C TYR A 338 17.53 21.93 18.06
N GLY A 339 16.87 22.93 17.49
CA GLY A 339 16.96 24.33 17.91
C GLY A 339 18.15 25.12 17.35
N ASP A 340 18.99 24.51 16.51
CA ASP A 340 20.14 25.18 15.88
C ASP A 340 20.22 24.88 14.36
N PRO A 341 19.46 25.63 13.53
CA PRO A 341 19.38 25.40 12.08
C PRO A 341 20.71 25.59 11.34
N ALA A 342 21.69 26.26 11.93
CA ALA A 342 23.03 26.43 11.33
C ALA A 342 23.81 25.11 11.26
N THR A 343 23.35 24.07 11.98
CA THR A 343 24.01 22.76 12.04
C THR A 343 23.49 21.75 11.01
N VAL A 344 22.54 22.15 10.16
CA VAL A 344 21.95 21.26 9.15
C VAL A 344 23.04 20.66 8.25
N ARG A 345 23.00 19.33 8.08
CA ARG A 345 23.84 18.58 7.15
C ARG A 345 23.00 17.69 6.25
N ASP A 346 23.27 17.76 4.96
CA ASP A 346 22.75 16.80 3.99
C ASP A 346 23.44 15.45 4.16
N LEU A 347 22.66 14.37 4.09
CA LEU A 347 23.18 13.00 4.21
C LEU A 347 23.03 12.25 2.88
N VAL A 348 21.83 11.76 2.57
CA VAL A 348 21.60 10.87 1.44
C VAL A 348 20.34 11.27 0.66
N GLU A 349 20.37 11.07 -0.65
CA GLU A 349 19.18 11.17 -1.50
C GLU A 349 18.30 9.90 -1.36
N THR A 350 16.99 10.09 -1.28
CA THR A 350 15.98 9.08 -0.96
C THR A 350 14.67 9.40 -1.68
N ASP A 351 13.75 8.44 -1.78
CA ASP A 351 12.37 8.67 -2.27
C ASP A 351 11.35 8.70 -1.11
N SER A 352 11.81 8.51 0.12
CA SER A 352 10.97 8.39 1.32
C SER A 352 11.57 9.05 2.56
N ARG A 353 10.83 8.94 3.66
CA ARG A 353 11.33 9.06 5.03
C ARG A 353 12.52 8.11 5.25
N THR A 354 13.39 8.51 6.15
CA THR A 354 14.61 7.78 6.51
C THR A 354 14.58 7.49 8.00
N GLU A 355 14.82 6.25 8.39
CA GLU A 355 14.95 5.85 9.80
C GLU A 355 16.39 5.40 10.08
N TYR A 356 16.93 5.83 11.21
CA TYR A 356 18.14 5.28 11.80
C TYR A 356 17.81 3.96 12.52
N ALA A 357 18.52 2.91 12.14
CA ALA A 357 18.48 1.60 12.79
C ALA A 357 19.84 1.34 13.48
N PRO A 358 19.89 1.22 14.82
CA PRO A 358 21.10 0.80 15.54
C PRO A 358 21.60 -0.56 15.05
N SER A 359 22.92 -0.71 14.93
CA SER A 359 23.51 -2.00 14.59
C SER A 359 23.51 -2.94 15.79
N VAL A 360 22.98 -4.15 15.61
CA VAL A 360 23.09 -5.23 16.62
C VAL A 360 24.44 -5.94 16.56
N LEU A 361 25.16 -5.85 15.44
CA LEU A 361 26.46 -6.49 15.25
C LEU A 361 27.63 -5.58 15.69
N LYS A 362 27.48 -4.25 15.55
CA LYS A 362 28.52 -3.25 15.85
C LYS A 362 27.93 -2.15 16.74
N PRO A 363 27.85 -2.39 18.07
CA PRO A 363 27.27 -1.43 19.01
C PRO A 363 27.89 -0.02 18.90
N GLY A 364 27.05 1.01 18.96
CA GLY A 364 27.46 2.40 18.81
C GLY A 364 27.53 2.91 17.36
N THR A 365 27.29 2.03 16.38
CA THR A 365 27.07 2.38 14.97
C THR A 365 25.65 1.97 14.54
N GLY A 366 25.25 2.29 13.32
CA GLY A 366 23.98 1.83 12.76
C GLY A 366 23.91 2.05 11.26
N TYR A 367 22.67 2.15 10.78
CA TYR A 367 22.36 2.33 9.37
C TYR A 367 21.26 3.37 9.21
N LEU A 368 21.34 4.16 8.14
CA LEU A 368 20.17 4.84 7.61
C LEU A 368 19.42 3.87 6.69
N VAL A 369 18.13 3.69 6.97
CA VAL A 369 17.22 2.82 6.23
C VAL A 369 16.19 3.71 5.52
N TYR A 370 16.06 3.55 4.21
CA TYR A 370 15.21 4.38 3.37
C TYR A 370 14.80 3.65 2.09
N VAL A 371 13.79 4.16 1.37
CA VAL A 371 13.39 3.63 0.06
C VAL A 371 14.01 4.47 -1.06
N ARG A 372 14.60 3.81 -2.05
CA ARG A 372 15.01 4.43 -3.32
C ARG A 372 14.78 3.47 -4.48
N ALA A 373 14.21 3.97 -5.58
CA ALA A 373 13.88 3.15 -6.75
C ALA A 373 13.07 1.89 -6.38
N GLY A 374 12.12 2.03 -5.45
CA GLY A 374 11.28 0.93 -4.97
C GLY A 374 12.00 -0.12 -4.10
N ASN A 375 13.23 0.12 -3.63
CA ASN A 375 13.98 -0.80 -2.78
C ASN A 375 14.22 -0.18 -1.40
N ILE A 376 14.05 -0.95 -0.33
CA ILE A 376 14.60 -0.59 0.99
C ILE A 376 16.10 -0.77 0.91
N LEU A 377 16.83 0.33 1.05
CA LEU A 377 18.27 0.38 1.15
C LEU A 377 18.65 0.61 2.62
N ALA A 378 19.76 0.00 3.03
CA ALA A 378 20.44 0.33 4.27
C ALA A 378 21.84 0.83 3.94
N GLN A 379 22.21 1.99 4.49
CA GLN A 379 23.55 2.55 4.36
C GLN A 379 24.19 2.70 5.73
N PRO A 380 25.40 2.16 5.96
CA PRO A 380 26.05 2.30 7.26
C PRO A 380 26.24 3.78 7.63
N PHE A 381 26.05 4.09 8.90
CA PHE A 381 26.02 5.45 9.43
C PHE A 381 26.60 5.48 10.84
N ASP A 382 27.50 6.43 11.08
CA ASP A 382 28.02 6.71 12.41
C ASP A 382 27.23 7.87 13.05
N PRO A 383 26.40 7.59 14.08
CA PRO A 383 25.60 8.63 14.74
C PRO A 383 26.43 9.58 15.60
N ARG A 384 27.72 9.33 15.84
CA ARG A 384 28.60 10.24 16.59
C ARG A 384 29.23 11.30 15.70
N SER A 385 29.78 10.88 14.56
CA SER A 385 30.33 11.81 13.57
C SER A 385 29.28 12.38 12.61
N LEU A 386 28.06 11.83 12.63
CA LEU A 386 26.94 12.17 11.74
C LEU A 386 27.32 11.99 10.27
N SER A 387 27.98 10.88 9.95
CA SER A 387 28.52 10.62 8.61
C SER A 387 28.12 9.24 8.08
N LEU A 388 27.86 9.18 6.77
CA LEU A 388 27.66 7.94 6.04
C LEU A 388 28.99 7.18 5.92
N GLN A 389 28.91 5.86 5.96
CA GLN A 389 30.06 4.97 5.92
C GLN A 389 29.81 3.91 4.84
N GLY A 390 30.68 3.86 3.82
CA GLY A 390 30.55 2.92 2.71
C GLY A 390 29.27 3.08 1.87
N GLU A 391 29.09 2.11 0.97
CA GLU A 391 27.99 2.11 -0.01
C GLU A 391 26.67 1.55 0.58
N PRO A 392 25.50 2.04 0.13
CA PRO A 392 24.22 1.45 0.46
C PRO A 392 24.04 0.05 -0.15
N PHE A 393 23.22 -0.78 0.48
CA PHE A 393 22.84 -2.09 -0.05
C PHE A 393 21.35 -2.35 0.09
N ALA A 394 20.80 -3.14 -0.84
CA ALA A 394 19.38 -3.48 -0.83
C ALA A 394 19.07 -4.55 0.23
N VAL A 395 18.09 -4.27 1.08
CA VAL A 395 17.53 -5.20 2.07
C VAL A 395 16.30 -5.91 1.51
N VAL A 396 15.43 -5.15 0.85
CA VAL A 396 14.17 -5.61 0.26
C VAL A 396 13.93 -4.87 -1.06
N SER A 397 13.47 -5.60 -2.07
CA SER A 397 12.98 -5.03 -3.32
C SER A 397 11.46 -4.90 -3.34
N ARG A 398 10.96 -3.95 -4.15
CA ARG A 398 9.52 -3.68 -4.36
C ARG A 398 8.80 -3.29 -3.07
N THR A 399 9.24 -2.22 -2.44
CA THR A 399 8.57 -1.60 -1.29
C THR A 399 7.83 -0.35 -1.73
N TYR A 400 6.61 -0.17 -1.22
CA TYR A 400 5.82 1.02 -1.51
C TYR A 400 6.42 2.26 -0.82
N SER A 401 6.56 3.35 -1.56
CA SER A 401 6.80 4.70 -1.06
C SER A 401 5.94 5.71 -1.81
N PHE A 402 5.59 6.82 -1.17
CA PHE A 402 4.86 7.91 -1.80
C PHE A 402 5.70 9.17 -1.75
N LEU A 403 6.33 9.50 -2.87
CA LEU A 403 7.30 10.59 -2.98
C LEU A 403 6.73 11.95 -2.49
N PRO A 404 5.47 12.33 -2.79
CA PRO A 404 4.93 13.62 -2.36
C PRO A 404 4.99 13.86 -0.85
N SER A 405 4.57 12.89 -0.03
CA SER A 405 4.63 13.01 1.43
C SER A 405 5.94 12.49 2.01
N GLY A 406 6.62 11.56 1.33
CA GLY A 406 7.75 10.80 1.84
C GLY A 406 7.35 9.55 2.64
N ALA A 407 6.06 9.22 2.73
CA ALA A 407 5.63 8.00 3.40
C ALA A 407 6.25 6.76 2.73
N ALA A 408 6.53 5.72 3.52
CA ALA A 408 6.97 4.43 3.02
C ALA A 408 6.60 3.31 3.98
N ASP A 409 6.28 2.15 3.40
CA ASP A 409 5.82 0.96 4.11
C ASP A 409 7.01 0.13 4.66
N PHE A 410 7.76 0.73 5.58
CA PHE A 410 8.73 0.03 6.43
C PHE A 410 8.76 0.63 7.84
N SER A 411 9.34 -0.07 8.80
CA SER A 411 9.66 0.42 10.15
C SER A 411 10.80 -0.41 10.72
N VAL A 412 11.69 0.21 11.49
CA VAL A 412 12.84 -0.45 12.14
C VAL A 412 12.71 -0.44 13.66
N SER A 413 13.32 -1.42 14.32
CA SER A 413 13.50 -1.45 15.78
C SER A 413 14.95 -1.18 16.17
N ASN A 414 15.20 -0.95 17.48
CA ASN A 414 16.55 -0.80 18.02
C ASN A 414 17.29 -2.14 18.22
N ASN A 415 16.62 -3.27 17.98
CA ASN A 415 17.17 -4.61 18.15
C ASN A 415 17.30 -5.39 16.81
N GLY A 416 17.42 -4.68 15.69
CA GLY A 416 17.75 -5.30 14.40
C GLY A 416 16.58 -6.00 13.72
N MET A 417 15.36 -5.47 13.88
CA MET A 417 14.19 -5.90 13.12
C MET A 417 13.79 -4.85 12.09
N ILE A 418 13.31 -5.33 10.94
CA ILE A 418 12.67 -4.50 9.91
C ILE A 418 11.30 -5.11 9.62
N ALA A 419 10.24 -4.34 9.84
CA ALA A 419 8.91 -4.64 9.32
C ALA A 419 8.71 -3.86 8.02
N TYR A 420 8.10 -4.48 7.01
CA TYR A 420 7.85 -3.83 5.73
C TYR A 420 6.67 -4.45 5.02
N ARG A 421 6.14 -3.77 4.02
CA ARG A 421 5.16 -4.35 3.10
C ARG A 421 5.68 -4.33 1.69
N ARG A 422 5.46 -5.44 0.99
CA ARG A 422 5.79 -5.52 -0.43
C ARG A 422 4.71 -4.85 -1.25
N TYR A 423 5.13 -4.04 -2.19
CA TYR A 423 4.27 -3.52 -3.23
C TYR A 423 3.75 -4.65 -4.10
N GLN A 424 2.44 -4.86 -4.07
CA GLN A 424 1.73 -5.80 -4.93
C GLN A 424 0.96 -5.03 -6.00
N ALA A 425 1.31 -5.27 -7.26
CA ALA A 425 0.60 -4.73 -8.41
C ALA A 425 -0.42 -5.78 -8.85
N ARG A 426 -1.66 -5.62 -8.42
CA ARG A 426 -2.70 -6.67 -8.46
C ARG A 426 -4.05 -6.18 -8.98
N SER A 427 -4.06 -5.06 -9.69
CA SER A 427 -5.27 -4.47 -10.27
C SER A 427 -5.24 -4.54 -11.79
N GLN A 428 -6.41 -4.60 -12.39
CA GLN A 428 -6.67 -4.34 -13.80
C GLN A 428 -8.01 -3.61 -13.91
N LEU A 429 -8.21 -2.75 -14.92
CA LEU A 429 -9.55 -2.22 -15.17
C LEU A 429 -10.42 -3.29 -15.83
N ALA A 430 -11.72 -3.25 -15.56
CA ALA A 430 -12.68 -4.09 -16.26
C ALA A 430 -14.00 -3.36 -16.48
N TRP A 431 -14.65 -3.71 -17.59
CA TRP A 431 -16.08 -3.48 -17.76
C TRP A 431 -16.83 -4.53 -16.97
N VAL A 432 -17.70 -4.10 -16.07
CA VAL A 432 -18.61 -4.95 -15.30
C VAL A 432 -20.05 -4.57 -15.61
N ASN A 433 -20.95 -5.55 -15.61
CA ASN A 433 -22.37 -5.27 -15.78
C ASN A 433 -23.01 -4.83 -14.44
N ARG A 434 -24.29 -4.48 -14.47
CA ARG A 434 -25.04 -4.06 -13.27
C ARG A 434 -25.16 -5.13 -12.17
N ARG A 435 -24.82 -6.40 -12.45
CA ARG A 435 -24.77 -7.50 -11.48
C ARG A 435 -23.37 -7.68 -10.86
N GLY A 436 -22.38 -6.89 -11.30
CA GLY A 436 -20.99 -7.00 -10.88
C GLY A 436 -20.21 -8.10 -11.59
N GLU A 437 -20.78 -8.69 -12.64
CA GLU A 437 -20.08 -9.71 -13.44
C GLU A 437 -19.09 -9.02 -14.38
N VAL A 438 -17.85 -9.50 -14.41
CA VAL A 438 -16.82 -9.02 -15.33
C VAL A 438 -17.23 -9.39 -16.75
N VAL A 439 -17.51 -8.37 -17.56
CA VAL A 439 -17.78 -8.50 -19.00
C VAL A 439 -16.47 -8.67 -19.76
N SER A 440 -15.50 -7.79 -19.49
CA SER A 440 -14.18 -7.85 -20.12
C SER A 440 -13.14 -7.05 -19.32
N PRO A 441 -11.94 -7.61 -19.05
CA PRO A 441 -10.80 -6.81 -18.59
C PRO A 441 -10.35 -5.84 -19.70
N ILE A 442 -9.75 -4.71 -19.32
CA ILE A 442 -9.28 -3.68 -20.25
C ILE A 442 -7.97 -3.04 -19.76
N GLY A 443 -7.06 -2.77 -20.69
CA GLY A 443 -5.77 -2.16 -20.38
C GLY A 443 -4.80 -3.06 -19.61
N PRO A 444 -3.73 -2.48 -19.04
CA PRO A 444 -2.66 -3.22 -18.39
C PRO A 444 -3.13 -4.03 -17.19
N ALA A 445 -2.70 -5.29 -17.11
CA ALA A 445 -2.91 -6.16 -15.95
C ALA A 445 -1.78 -6.02 -14.93
N ASN A 446 -2.05 -6.42 -13.68
CA ASN A 446 -1.08 -6.42 -12.57
C ASN A 446 -0.44 -5.04 -12.35
N VAL A 447 -1.29 -4.01 -12.31
CA VAL A 447 -0.93 -2.63 -12.01
C VAL A 447 -1.55 -2.20 -10.67
N ASN A 448 -1.25 -1.00 -10.21
CA ASN A 448 -2.01 -0.36 -9.13
C ASN A 448 -2.57 0.95 -9.67
N LEU A 449 -3.90 1.04 -9.70
CA LEU A 449 -4.66 2.19 -10.15
C LEU A 449 -5.89 2.33 -9.26
N LYS A 450 -6.35 3.57 -9.09
CA LYS A 450 -7.33 3.92 -8.06
C LYS A 450 -8.66 4.34 -8.68
N GLN A 451 -8.58 5.31 -9.59
CA GLN A 451 -9.72 5.91 -10.28
C GLN A 451 -9.38 6.12 -11.74
N ALA A 452 -10.20 5.54 -12.63
CA ALA A 452 -10.13 5.82 -14.06
C ALA A 452 -11.37 6.62 -14.50
N ARG A 453 -11.24 7.43 -15.56
CA ARG A 453 -12.36 8.16 -16.16
C ARG A 453 -12.50 7.85 -17.64
N LEU A 454 -13.72 7.60 -18.06
CA LEU A 454 -14.10 7.45 -19.46
C LEU A 454 -14.29 8.84 -20.10
N SER A 455 -13.72 9.02 -21.29
CA SER A 455 -13.87 10.24 -22.07
C SER A 455 -15.32 10.48 -22.48
N PRO A 456 -15.73 11.73 -22.74
CA PRO A 456 -17.08 12.06 -23.13
C PRO A 456 -17.65 11.29 -24.33
N ASP A 457 -16.81 11.04 -25.32
CA ASP A 457 -17.13 10.24 -26.50
C ASP A 457 -17.11 8.72 -26.27
N GLY A 458 -16.70 8.26 -25.07
CA GLY A 458 -16.58 6.85 -24.73
C GLY A 458 -15.39 6.12 -25.35
N SER A 459 -14.50 6.81 -26.08
CA SER A 459 -13.43 6.17 -26.84
C SER A 459 -12.14 5.96 -26.06
N LYS A 460 -11.93 6.68 -24.95
CA LYS A 460 -10.68 6.67 -24.17
C LYS A 460 -10.94 6.58 -22.68
N ILE A 461 -9.98 6.02 -21.98
CA ILE A 461 -9.96 5.93 -20.53
C ILE A 461 -8.66 6.58 -20.05
N ALA A 462 -8.79 7.57 -19.16
CA ALA A 462 -7.67 8.13 -18.43
C ALA A 462 -7.50 7.39 -17.10
N ALA A 463 -6.32 6.80 -16.87
CA ALA A 463 -6.03 5.98 -15.71
C ALA A 463 -4.67 6.36 -15.09
N PRO A 464 -4.64 6.92 -13.87
CA PRO A 464 -3.42 7.06 -13.07
C PRO A 464 -2.93 5.67 -12.67
N ILE A 465 -1.70 5.32 -13.07
CA ILE A 465 -1.06 4.06 -12.72
C ILE A 465 0.18 4.37 -11.88
N PHE A 466 0.28 3.72 -10.72
CA PHE A 466 1.38 3.90 -9.77
C PHE A 466 2.67 3.21 -10.23
N ASP A 467 3.77 3.97 -10.23
CA ASP A 467 5.13 3.47 -10.45
C ASP A 467 5.87 3.34 -9.12
N VAL A 468 6.08 2.09 -8.67
CA VAL A 468 6.78 1.78 -7.41
C VAL A 468 8.22 2.28 -7.37
N ASN A 469 8.89 2.40 -8.53
CA ASN A 469 10.26 2.89 -8.55
C ASN A 469 10.32 4.40 -8.34
N ARG A 470 9.26 5.13 -8.68
CA ARG A 470 9.21 6.58 -8.56
C ARG A 470 8.39 7.06 -7.37
N GLY A 471 7.53 6.22 -6.81
CA GLY A 471 6.62 6.56 -5.72
C GLY A 471 5.53 7.56 -6.11
N VAL A 472 5.16 7.62 -7.39
CA VAL A 472 4.15 8.52 -7.96
C VAL A 472 3.30 7.80 -9.02
N ASN A 473 2.12 8.35 -9.31
CA ASN A 473 1.32 7.95 -10.46
C ASN A 473 1.71 8.73 -11.72
N ASP A 474 1.63 8.04 -12.86
CA ASP A 474 1.61 8.67 -14.19
C ASP A 474 0.25 8.45 -14.85
N MET A 475 -0.14 9.36 -15.75
CA MET A 475 -1.41 9.22 -16.48
C MET A 475 -1.24 8.35 -17.71
N TRP A 476 -2.00 7.27 -17.77
CA TRP A 476 -2.14 6.43 -18.95
C TRP A 476 -3.43 6.75 -19.67
N ILE A 477 -3.38 6.69 -21.00
CA ILE A 477 -4.56 6.72 -21.86
C ILE A 477 -4.72 5.34 -22.47
N ILE A 478 -5.88 4.75 -22.23
CA ILE A 478 -6.27 3.42 -22.70
C ILE A 478 -7.39 3.60 -23.71
N ASP A 479 -7.26 2.99 -24.88
CA ASP A 479 -8.33 2.89 -25.85
C ASP A 479 -9.46 1.99 -25.30
N ALA A 480 -10.69 2.52 -25.25
CA ALA A 480 -11.79 1.89 -24.53
C ALA A 480 -12.33 0.62 -25.21
N GLU A 481 -11.98 0.38 -26.47
CA GLU A 481 -12.41 -0.78 -27.25
C GLU A 481 -11.29 -1.83 -27.32
N SER A 482 -10.11 -1.47 -27.81
CA SER A 482 -8.99 -2.39 -27.99
C SER A 482 -8.21 -2.67 -26.71
N GLY A 483 -8.32 -1.80 -25.69
CA GLY A 483 -7.50 -1.88 -24.49
C GLY A 483 -6.04 -1.48 -24.69
N ALA A 484 -5.66 -0.98 -25.87
CA ALA A 484 -4.31 -0.48 -26.13
C ALA A 484 -4.00 0.70 -25.21
N ALA A 485 -2.88 0.62 -24.49
CA ALA A 485 -2.54 1.57 -23.44
C ALA A 485 -1.21 2.27 -23.74
N ARG A 486 -1.16 3.58 -23.52
CA ARG A 486 0.07 4.37 -23.57
C ARG A 486 0.20 5.26 -22.35
N ARG A 487 1.44 5.43 -21.87
CA ARG A 487 1.77 6.44 -20.86
C ARG A 487 1.73 7.82 -21.54
N ALA A 488 0.74 8.64 -21.22
CA ALA A 488 0.48 9.88 -21.94
C ALA A 488 1.05 11.10 -21.22
N LEU A 489 0.89 11.18 -19.90
CA LEU A 489 1.42 12.27 -19.09
C LEU A 489 2.35 11.68 -18.04
N ALA A 490 3.64 11.91 -18.25
CA ALA A 490 4.72 11.51 -17.37
C ALA A 490 5.59 12.73 -17.06
N GLY A 491 6.14 12.80 -15.86
CA GLY A 491 6.96 13.94 -15.45
C GLY A 491 7.19 13.94 -13.95
N PRO A 492 7.95 14.91 -13.43
CA PRO A 492 8.22 15.00 -12.00
C PRO A 492 6.90 15.24 -11.25
N GLY A 493 6.79 14.66 -10.05
CA GLY A 493 5.58 14.72 -9.24
C GLY A 493 4.50 13.70 -9.63
N LEU A 494 3.47 13.64 -8.78
CA LEU A 494 2.26 12.84 -8.95
C LEU A 494 1.34 13.45 -10.01
N VAL A 495 0.78 12.64 -10.91
CA VAL A 495 -0.34 13.02 -11.79
C VAL A 495 -1.53 12.11 -11.50
N ASP A 496 -2.63 12.66 -10.98
CA ASP A 496 -3.77 11.86 -10.47
C ASP A 496 -5.13 12.59 -10.64
N SER A 497 -6.22 11.88 -10.35
CA SER A 497 -7.62 12.32 -10.49
C SER A 497 -7.92 13.01 -11.83
N PRO A 498 -7.87 12.29 -12.96
CA PRO A 498 -8.16 12.87 -14.25
C PRO A 498 -9.65 13.22 -14.37
N VAL A 499 -9.96 14.28 -15.11
CA VAL A 499 -11.30 14.65 -15.56
C VAL A 499 -11.18 15.13 -17.00
N TRP A 500 -12.02 14.60 -17.87
CA TRP A 500 -12.00 14.93 -19.29
C TRP A 500 -12.68 16.27 -19.57
N SER A 501 -12.14 17.02 -20.54
CA SER A 501 -12.90 18.09 -21.17
C SER A 501 -14.11 17.52 -21.92
N PRO A 502 -15.21 18.29 -22.04
CA PRO A 502 -16.44 17.79 -22.68
C PRO A 502 -16.27 17.32 -24.13
N ASP A 503 -15.30 17.88 -24.85
CA ASP A 503 -14.95 17.53 -26.22
C ASP A 503 -13.96 16.35 -26.32
N SER A 504 -13.60 15.71 -25.19
CA SER A 504 -12.65 14.61 -25.09
C SER A 504 -11.21 14.92 -25.55
N SER A 505 -10.84 16.19 -25.71
CA SER A 505 -9.53 16.60 -26.26
C SER A 505 -8.46 16.90 -25.20
N LYS A 506 -8.88 17.26 -23.98
CA LYS A 506 -8.01 17.64 -22.85
C LYS A 506 -8.35 16.88 -21.57
N LEU A 507 -7.42 16.92 -20.63
CA LEU A 507 -7.61 16.50 -19.26
C LEU A 507 -7.36 17.67 -18.31
N ALA A 508 -8.26 17.85 -17.35
CA ALA A 508 -7.95 18.47 -16.07
C ALA A 508 -7.47 17.37 -15.10
N PHE A 509 -6.43 17.65 -14.33
CA PHE A 509 -5.89 16.74 -13.32
C PHE A 509 -5.19 17.55 -12.23
N HIS A 510 -4.86 16.91 -11.11
CA HIS A 510 -4.00 17.55 -10.12
C HIS A 510 -2.57 17.01 -10.20
N ARG A 511 -1.60 17.90 -9.97
CA ARG A 511 -0.19 17.55 -9.83
C ARG A 511 0.31 17.89 -8.43
N ALA A 512 1.08 16.99 -7.83
CA ALA A 512 1.67 17.19 -6.50
C ALA A 512 3.14 16.80 -6.45
N TYR A 513 3.95 17.65 -5.83
CA TYR A 513 5.34 17.37 -5.46
C TYR A 513 5.37 17.25 -3.93
N ASP A 514 6.22 18.00 -3.23
CA ASP A 514 6.13 18.19 -1.79
C ASP A 514 4.99 19.11 -1.34
N THR A 515 4.54 20.01 -2.20
CA THR A 515 3.39 20.88 -1.92
C THR A 515 2.06 20.16 -2.11
N PRO A 516 0.99 20.63 -1.44
CA PRO A 516 -0.38 20.25 -1.77
C PRO A 516 -0.69 20.24 -3.29
N PRO A 517 -1.60 19.36 -3.74
CA PRO A 517 -1.98 19.26 -5.15
C PRO A 517 -2.46 20.58 -5.76
N LYS A 518 -2.05 20.85 -7.00
CA LYS A 518 -2.46 22.01 -7.82
C LYS A 518 -3.11 21.54 -9.11
N LEU A 519 -4.06 22.30 -9.63
CA LEU A 519 -4.77 21.93 -10.87
C LEU A 519 -4.02 22.35 -12.13
N ILE A 520 -4.03 21.44 -13.10
CA ILE A 520 -3.45 21.62 -14.43
C ILE A 520 -4.48 21.14 -15.46
N VAL A 521 -4.56 21.85 -16.58
CA VAL A 521 -5.23 21.39 -17.79
C VAL A 521 -4.18 21.13 -18.87
N ARG A 522 -4.29 20.03 -19.62
CA ARG A 522 -3.39 19.73 -20.73
C ARG A 522 -4.08 18.87 -21.80
N GLY A 523 -3.66 19.03 -23.05
CA GLY A 523 -4.02 18.11 -24.13
C GLY A 523 -3.30 16.76 -24.02
N LEU A 524 -3.53 15.85 -24.98
CA LEU A 524 -2.96 14.50 -24.93
C LEU A 524 -1.72 14.29 -25.83
N GLY A 525 -1.35 15.31 -26.61
CA GLY A 525 -0.18 15.31 -27.47
C GLY A 525 1.11 15.50 -26.69
N GLU A 526 2.20 14.93 -27.20
CA GLU A 526 3.51 15.00 -26.55
C GLU A 526 4.00 16.45 -26.38
N ASN A 527 3.68 17.31 -27.35
CA ASN A 527 4.08 18.72 -27.38
C ASN A 527 3.07 19.67 -26.71
N ASP A 528 1.94 19.16 -26.20
CA ASP A 528 0.97 20.01 -25.52
C ASP A 528 1.58 20.54 -24.21
N ALA A 529 1.35 21.80 -23.86
CA ALA A 529 1.89 22.39 -22.65
C ALA A 529 0.95 22.19 -21.44
N ASP A 530 1.52 22.12 -20.23
CA ASP A 530 0.73 22.22 -19.01
C ASP A 530 0.15 23.64 -18.90
N GLU A 531 -1.17 23.75 -18.76
CA GLU A 531 -1.87 25.00 -18.47
C GLU A 531 -2.24 25.02 -16.98
N PRO A 532 -1.43 25.63 -16.10
CA PRO A 532 -1.79 25.75 -14.69
C PRO A 532 -3.06 26.60 -14.53
N LEU A 533 -3.96 26.15 -13.66
CA LEU A 533 -5.11 26.94 -13.24
C LEU A 533 -4.73 27.83 -12.05
N PRO A 534 -5.53 28.86 -11.72
CA PRO A 534 -5.24 29.72 -10.57
C PRO A 534 -5.00 28.90 -9.31
N PRO A 535 -3.85 29.14 -8.64
CA PRO A 535 -3.44 28.31 -7.52
C PRO A 535 -4.32 28.61 -6.30
N ASP A 536 -4.61 27.57 -5.55
CA ASP A 536 -5.20 27.61 -4.22
C ASP A 536 -4.34 26.75 -3.28
N TYR A 537 -4.65 26.69 -1.99
CA TYR A 537 -3.90 25.91 -1.01
C TYR A 537 -3.75 24.45 -1.45
N PHE A 538 -4.87 23.76 -1.64
CA PHE A 538 -4.96 22.35 -1.98
C PHE A 538 -6.08 22.22 -3.02
N GLN A 539 -5.90 21.47 -4.10
CA GLN A 539 -6.92 21.37 -5.14
C GLN A 539 -7.00 19.95 -5.72
N VAL A 540 -8.15 19.29 -5.55
CA VAL A 540 -8.45 18.01 -6.19
C VAL A 540 -9.65 18.19 -7.12
N VAL A 541 -9.39 18.07 -8.42
CA VAL A 541 -10.44 18.17 -9.45
C VAL A 541 -11.42 17.02 -9.33
N SER A 542 -12.69 17.32 -9.50
CA SER A 542 -13.79 16.36 -9.36
C SER A 542 -14.60 16.23 -10.64
N ASP A 543 -14.88 17.33 -11.33
CA ASP A 543 -15.68 17.33 -12.56
C ASP A 543 -15.47 18.56 -13.45
N TRP A 544 -15.86 18.46 -14.72
CA TRP A 544 -15.85 19.54 -15.71
C TRP A 544 -17.23 19.62 -16.34
N SER A 545 -17.90 20.77 -16.22
CA SER A 545 -19.25 20.97 -16.73
C SER A 545 -19.35 20.68 -18.22
N HIS A 546 -20.49 20.15 -18.65
CA HIS A 546 -20.71 19.69 -20.03
C HIS A 546 -20.54 20.79 -21.09
N ASP A 547 -20.78 22.05 -20.73
CA ASP A 547 -20.56 23.22 -21.58
C ASP A 547 -19.09 23.70 -21.60
N GLY A 548 -18.20 23.06 -20.83
CA GLY A 548 -16.79 23.37 -20.71
C GLY A 548 -16.47 24.59 -19.85
N ARG A 549 -17.49 25.24 -19.27
CA ARG A 549 -17.34 26.52 -18.58
C ARG A 549 -16.77 26.40 -17.17
N PHE A 550 -17.08 25.34 -16.43
CA PHE A 550 -16.70 25.21 -15.02
C PHE A 550 -15.89 23.96 -14.78
N ILE A 551 -14.76 24.12 -14.09
CA ILE A 551 -14.05 23.00 -13.46
C ILE A 551 -14.37 23.04 -11.97
N ALA A 552 -14.93 21.96 -11.43
CA ALA A 552 -15.24 21.81 -10.01
C ALA A 552 -14.11 21.08 -9.29
N TYR A 553 -13.75 21.57 -8.11
CA TYR A 553 -12.70 20.99 -7.26
C TYR A 553 -13.03 21.14 -5.78
N THR A 554 -12.30 20.39 -4.95
CA THR A 554 -12.35 20.50 -3.49
C THR A 554 -11.01 21.03 -2.96
N ASN A 555 -11.07 21.86 -1.92
CA ASN A 555 -9.89 22.52 -1.34
C ASN A 555 -9.20 21.71 -0.23
N THR A 556 -9.51 20.41 -0.12
CA THR A 556 -8.92 19.51 0.85
C THR A 556 -8.60 18.17 0.21
N GLY A 557 -7.64 17.47 0.81
CA GLY A 557 -7.37 16.07 0.49
C GLY A 557 -8.40 15.16 1.12
N PHE A 558 -8.27 13.87 0.85
CA PHE A 558 -9.08 12.81 1.47
C PHE A 558 -8.88 12.81 2.99
N ALA A 559 -9.65 13.63 3.69
CA ALA A 559 -9.82 13.55 5.12
C ALA A 559 -10.74 12.35 5.37
N VAL A 560 -10.15 11.19 5.60
CA VAL A 560 -10.83 10.16 6.38
C VAL A 560 -10.97 10.74 7.79
N ASN A 561 -12.08 11.44 8.03
CA ASN A 561 -12.51 12.01 9.30
C ASN A 561 -11.51 12.98 10.01
N ASN A 562 -11.76 14.30 9.87
CA ASN A 562 -11.33 15.40 10.75
C ASN A 562 -9.98 16.13 10.54
N GLU A 563 -9.19 15.91 9.48
CA GLU A 563 -7.97 16.72 9.33
C GLU A 563 -8.19 18.08 8.65
N LEU A 564 -9.19 18.21 7.77
CA LEU A 564 -9.60 19.47 7.12
C LEU A 564 -11.09 19.41 6.70
N ASN A 565 -11.90 20.42 7.04
CA ASN A 565 -13.23 20.58 6.44
C ASN A 565 -13.05 21.06 4.99
N GLY A 566 -13.55 20.28 4.04
CA GLY A 566 -13.51 20.59 2.63
C GLY A 566 -14.73 21.38 2.20
N ASP A 567 -14.53 22.26 1.24
CA ASP A 567 -15.59 23.01 0.57
C ASP A 567 -15.56 22.68 -0.94
N VAL A 568 -16.66 22.99 -1.63
CA VAL A 568 -16.75 22.89 -3.10
C VAL A 568 -16.45 24.24 -3.75
N TRP A 569 -15.55 24.21 -4.73
CA TRP A 569 -15.08 25.37 -5.47
C TRP A 569 -15.23 25.16 -6.97
N LEU A 570 -15.36 26.27 -7.71
CA LEU A 570 -15.40 26.30 -9.17
C LEU A 570 -14.30 27.21 -9.74
N ILE A 571 -13.85 26.86 -10.93
CA ILE A 571 -13.06 27.74 -11.81
C ILE A 571 -13.89 28.02 -13.06
N ASP A 572 -14.30 29.27 -13.27
CA ASP A 572 -15.03 29.73 -14.46
C ASP A 572 -14.04 29.97 -15.61
N MET A 573 -13.89 28.97 -16.48
CA MET A 573 -12.98 28.95 -17.62
C MET A 573 -13.32 30.02 -18.66
N ALA A 574 -14.59 30.40 -18.78
CA ALA A 574 -15.03 31.41 -19.75
C ALA A 574 -14.77 32.85 -19.28
N ARG A 575 -14.64 33.09 -17.98
CA ARG A 575 -14.43 34.43 -17.38
C ARG A 575 -13.04 34.59 -16.78
N GLY A 576 -12.02 34.34 -17.59
CA GLY A 576 -10.63 34.55 -17.17
C GLY A 576 -10.20 33.63 -16.03
N ARG A 577 -10.77 32.41 -15.93
CA ARG A 577 -10.46 31.40 -14.91
C ARG A 577 -10.78 31.87 -13.48
N LYS A 578 -11.85 32.65 -13.28
CA LYS A 578 -12.22 33.15 -11.95
C LYS A 578 -12.51 31.99 -10.98
N VAL A 579 -11.88 32.02 -9.80
CA VAL A 579 -12.14 31.07 -8.70
C VAL A 579 -13.38 31.50 -7.92
N ILE A 580 -14.26 30.55 -7.60
CA ILE A 580 -15.55 30.78 -6.94
C ILE A 580 -15.70 29.76 -5.80
N HIS A 581 -15.90 30.25 -4.58
CA HIS A 581 -16.27 29.43 -3.42
C HIS A 581 -17.78 29.13 -3.50
N LEU A 582 -18.14 27.92 -3.94
CA LEU A 582 -19.54 27.61 -4.28
C LEU A 582 -20.36 27.16 -3.08
N ILE A 583 -19.82 26.22 -2.31
CA ILE A 583 -20.43 25.73 -1.07
C ILE A 583 -19.50 26.14 0.07
N ARG A 584 -20.06 26.82 1.06
CA ARG A 584 -19.34 27.32 2.23
C ARG A 584 -20.18 27.05 3.46
N THR A 585 -19.90 25.96 4.15
CA THR A 585 -20.63 25.61 5.38
C THR A 585 -19.66 25.16 6.48
N PRO A 586 -20.14 24.93 7.71
CA PRO A 586 -19.33 24.32 8.76
C PRO A 586 -19.04 22.82 8.54
N PHE A 587 -19.71 22.19 7.56
CA PHE A 587 -19.61 20.78 7.23
C PHE A 587 -18.48 20.50 6.25
N HIS A 588 -18.12 19.24 6.06
CA HIS A 588 -17.17 18.81 5.05
C HIS A 588 -17.93 18.45 3.77
N GLU A 589 -17.74 19.22 2.70
CA GLU A 589 -18.23 18.91 1.36
C GLU A 589 -17.14 18.40 0.40
N ALA A 590 -17.54 17.45 -0.45
CA ALA A 590 -16.64 16.84 -1.44
C ALA A 590 -17.35 16.31 -2.69
N ASN A 591 -16.57 15.77 -3.63
CA ASN A 591 -17.03 15.04 -4.83
C ASN A 591 -18.10 15.76 -5.69
N PRO A 592 -17.99 17.06 -5.99
CA PRO A 592 -18.97 17.74 -6.83
C PRO A 592 -19.03 17.15 -8.24
N ALA A 593 -20.24 16.95 -8.76
CA ALA A 593 -20.50 16.44 -10.11
C ALA A 593 -21.72 17.13 -10.74
N PHE A 594 -21.52 17.76 -11.90
CA PHE A 594 -22.56 18.46 -12.64
C PHE A 594 -23.52 17.48 -13.30
N SER A 595 -24.81 17.80 -13.30
CA SER A 595 -25.76 17.07 -14.13
C SER A 595 -25.46 17.30 -15.62
N PRO A 596 -25.82 16.35 -16.50
CA PRO A 596 -25.61 16.51 -17.94
C PRO A 596 -26.32 17.72 -18.54
N ASP A 597 -27.43 18.17 -17.95
CA ASP A 597 -28.16 19.38 -18.36
C ASP A 597 -27.60 20.69 -17.78
N GLY A 598 -26.58 20.61 -16.92
CA GLY A 598 -25.91 21.76 -16.31
C GLY A 598 -26.75 22.54 -15.29
N ARG A 599 -27.93 22.03 -14.90
CA ARG A 599 -28.87 22.72 -13.98
C ARG A 599 -28.84 22.21 -12.55
N TRP A 600 -28.09 21.15 -12.28
CA TRP A 600 -28.00 20.53 -10.97
C TRP A 600 -26.55 20.20 -10.63
N LEU A 601 -26.24 20.21 -9.35
CA LEU A 601 -24.98 19.72 -8.81
C LEU A 601 -25.27 18.63 -7.79
N ALA A 602 -24.64 17.48 -7.97
CA ALA A 602 -24.50 16.47 -6.94
C ALA A 602 -23.20 16.71 -6.16
N PHE A 603 -23.20 16.50 -4.86
CA PHE A 603 -22.01 16.58 -4.01
C PHE A 603 -22.21 15.74 -2.75
N THR A 604 -21.14 15.45 -2.02
CA THR A 604 -21.22 14.80 -0.71
C THR A 604 -21.09 15.83 0.41
N SER A 605 -21.83 15.69 1.52
CA SER A 605 -21.70 16.51 2.72
C SER A 605 -21.85 15.65 3.98
N ASP A 606 -21.12 15.95 5.04
CA ASP A 606 -21.25 15.29 6.34
C ASP A 606 -22.27 15.96 7.28
N GLU A 607 -23.15 16.83 6.77
CA GLU A 607 -24.14 17.56 7.57
C GLU A 607 -25.13 16.67 8.35
N SER A 608 -25.28 15.41 7.95
CA SER A 608 -26.07 14.38 8.66
C SER A 608 -25.28 13.62 9.74
N GLY A 609 -24.00 13.95 9.92
CA GLY A 609 -23.04 13.27 10.81
C GLY A 609 -22.15 12.24 10.12
N HIS A 610 -22.33 12.00 8.82
CA HIS A 610 -21.47 11.17 7.97
C HIS A 610 -21.64 11.58 6.50
N PRO A 611 -20.64 11.34 5.63
CA PRO A 611 -20.70 11.83 4.24
C PRO A 611 -21.86 11.21 3.45
N GLU A 612 -22.90 11.99 3.17
CA GLU A 612 -24.07 11.62 2.37
C GLU A 612 -24.11 12.43 1.07
N MET A 613 -24.75 11.88 0.03
CA MET A 613 -24.94 12.52 -1.26
C MET A 613 -26.17 13.43 -1.25
N TYR A 614 -25.97 14.64 -1.74
CA TYR A 614 -27.00 15.65 -1.94
C TYR A 614 -27.05 16.10 -3.40
N VAL A 615 -28.24 16.53 -3.83
CA VAL A 615 -28.47 17.17 -5.12
C VAL A 615 -29.16 18.51 -4.89
N GLN A 616 -28.66 19.57 -5.54
CA GLN A 616 -29.22 20.92 -5.44
C GLN A 616 -29.18 21.62 -6.80
N ALA A 617 -30.15 22.53 -7.03
CA ALA A 617 -30.20 23.27 -8.28
C ALA A 617 -28.97 24.18 -8.41
N PHE A 618 -28.41 24.26 -9.61
CA PHE A 618 -27.23 25.05 -9.93
C PHE A 618 -27.58 26.10 -10.98
N GLU A 619 -27.36 27.37 -10.64
CA GLU A 619 -27.56 28.50 -11.54
C GLU A 619 -26.20 28.97 -12.07
N ALA A 620 -25.93 28.70 -13.33
CA ALA A 620 -24.66 28.99 -13.99
C ALA A 620 -24.39 30.47 -14.31
N GLY A 621 -25.26 31.42 -13.93
CA GLY A 621 -25.30 32.80 -14.45
C GLY A 621 -24.02 33.66 -14.28
N GLU A 622 -24.18 34.98 -14.10
CA GLU A 622 -23.03 35.87 -13.85
C GLU A 622 -22.34 35.57 -12.51
N SER A 623 -23.14 35.16 -11.53
CA SER A 623 -22.70 34.74 -10.20
C SER A 623 -23.17 33.31 -9.95
N PRO A 624 -22.38 32.30 -10.36
CA PRO A 624 -22.72 30.90 -10.17
C PRO A 624 -23.01 30.57 -8.70
N ARG A 625 -24.12 29.86 -8.45
CA ARG A 625 -24.56 29.52 -7.09
C ARG A 625 -25.48 28.30 -7.09
N LEU A 626 -25.61 27.69 -5.92
CA LEU A 626 -26.67 26.73 -5.66
C LEU A 626 -27.94 27.45 -5.17
N THR A 627 -29.10 27.00 -5.61
CA THR A 627 -30.41 27.57 -5.23
C THR A 627 -31.41 26.47 -4.88
N GLY A 628 -32.53 26.87 -4.28
CA GLY A 628 -33.59 25.94 -3.88
C GLY A 628 -33.20 25.00 -2.73
N GLU A 629 -34.03 23.98 -2.54
CA GLU A 629 -33.85 22.97 -1.50
C GLU A 629 -32.67 22.03 -1.83
N ARG A 630 -31.94 21.64 -0.79
CA ARG A 630 -30.90 20.61 -0.87
C ARG A 630 -31.54 19.25 -0.60
N HIS A 631 -31.50 18.36 -1.58
CA HIS A 631 -32.18 17.07 -1.51
C HIS A 631 -31.20 15.95 -1.16
N LEU A 632 -31.42 15.28 -0.02
CA LEU A 632 -30.68 14.07 0.37
C LEU A 632 -31.02 12.91 -0.57
N VAL A 633 -29.99 12.24 -1.11
CA VAL A 633 -30.13 11.16 -2.11
C VAL A 633 -29.77 9.79 -1.52
N SER A 634 -28.70 9.70 -0.74
CA SER A 634 -28.23 8.44 -0.14
C SER A 634 -28.65 8.27 1.32
N ARG A 635 -28.45 7.05 1.86
CA ARG A 635 -28.81 6.69 3.25
C ARG A 635 -27.73 5.88 4.00
N HIS A 636 -26.63 5.53 3.33
CA HIS A 636 -25.58 4.63 3.85
C HIS A 636 -24.19 5.18 3.53
N GLY A 637 -24.08 6.49 3.51
CA GLY A 637 -22.94 7.24 3.02
C GLY A 637 -22.78 7.18 1.50
N ALA A 638 -21.96 8.09 0.96
CA ALA A 638 -21.69 8.15 -0.46
C ALA A 638 -20.29 8.69 -0.78
N THR A 639 -19.67 8.09 -1.79
CA THR A 639 -18.40 8.48 -2.39
C THR A 639 -18.42 8.20 -3.90
N ALA A 640 -17.45 8.72 -4.65
CA ALA A 640 -17.27 8.45 -6.09
C ALA A 640 -18.54 8.66 -6.96
N LEU A 641 -19.19 9.83 -6.82
CA LEU A 641 -20.46 10.14 -7.48
C LEU A 641 -20.34 10.19 -9.01
N ARG A 642 -21.29 9.58 -9.75
CA ARG A 642 -21.35 9.65 -11.22
C ARG A 642 -22.77 9.84 -11.73
N TRP A 643 -22.94 10.78 -12.65
CA TRP A 643 -24.15 10.87 -13.47
C TRP A 643 -24.06 9.88 -14.64
N ALA A 644 -25.16 9.20 -14.93
CA ALA A 644 -25.36 8.65 -16.27
C ALA A 644 -25.37 9.80 -17.28
N ARG A 645 -24.79 9.58 -18.47
CA ARG A 645 -24.73 10.64 -19.50
C ARG A 645 -26.10 11.10 -19.98
N ASP A 646 -27.09 10.22 -19.94
CA ASP A 646 -28.46 10.54 -20.31
C ASP A 646 -29.21 11.32 -19.22
N GLY A 647 -28.60 11.53 -18.05
CA GLY A 647 -29.15 12.29 -16.93
C GLY A 647 -30.30 11.59 -16.20
N LYS A 648 -30.54 10.29 -16.45
CA LYS A 648 -31.65 9.53 -15.85
C LYS A 648 -31.28 8.75 -14.61
N GLU A 649 -29.99 8.67 -14.29
CA GLU A 649 -29.52 7.93 -13.12
C GLU A 649 -28.28 8.58 -12.50
N LEU A 650 -28.18 8.45 -11.18
CA LEU A 650 -27.01 8.80 -10.38
C LEU A 650 -26.44 7.53 -9.73
N PHE A 651 -25.13 7.41 -9.72
CA PHE A 651 -24.42 6.29 -9.10
C PHE A 651 -23.50 6.78 -8.00
N TYR A 652 -23.34 5.98 -6.96
CA TYR A 652 -22.40 6.23 -5.88
C TYR A 652 -21.90 4.92 -5.25
N LEU A 653 -20.71 4.98 -4.66
CA LEU A 653 -20.18 3.93 -3.80
C LEU A 653 -20.53 4.28 -2.34
N ALA A 654 -21.31 3.42 -1.68
CA ALA A 654 -21.72 3.59 -0.29
C ALA A 654 -20.69 3.06 0.71
N GLY A 655 -20.84 3.43 1.99
CA GLY A 655 -19.97 2.98 3.08
C GLY A 655 -20.02 1.46 3.34
N ASP A 656 -21.12 0.80 2.96
CA ASP A 656 -21.25 -0.67 3.00
C ASP A 656 -20.45 -1.38 1.88
N GLY A 657 -19.76 -0.63 1.03
CA GLY A 657 -18.96 -1.12 -0.08
C GLY A 657 -19.76 -1.47 -1.33
N ARG A 658 -21.07 -1.18 -1.38
CA ARG A 658 -21.91 -1.40 -2.57
C ARG A 658 -21.96 -0.18 -3.46
N ILE A 659 -22.05 -0.42 -4.76
CA ILE A 659 -22.44 0.60 -5.73
C ILE A 659 -23.97 0.60 -5.82
N TYR A 660 -24.55 1.79 -5.70
CA TYR A 660 -25.98 2.03 -5.86
C TYR A 660 -26.24 2.83 -7.15
N GLY A 661 -27.38 2.55 -7.79
CA GLY A 661 -27.96 3.38 -8.84
C GLY A 661 -29.25 4.03 -8.34
N VAL A 662 -29.45 5.30 -8.64
CA VAL A 662 -30.60 6.11 -8.21
C VAL A 662 -31.28 6.69 -9.43
N PRO A 663 -32.47 6.20 -9.83
CA PRO A 663 -33.24 6.80 -10.90
C PRO A 663 -33.54 8.26 -10.59
N ILE A 664 -33.35 9.16 -11.55
CA ILE A 664 -33.56 10.59 -11.36
C ILE A 664 -34.27 11.20 -12.57
N THR A 665 -35.18 12.13 -12.29
CA THR A 665 -35.84 12.94 -13.31
C THR A 665 -35.55 14.40 -13.00
N LEU A 666 -34.81 15.08 -13.88
CA LEU A 666 -34.35 16.47 -13.64
C LEU A 666 -35.37 17.55 -14.05
N SER A 667 -36.35 17.20 -14.90
CA SER A 667 -37.31 18.15 -15.49
C SER A 667 -38.69 17.50 -15.66
N PRO A 668 -39.81 18.26 -15.51
CA PRO A 668 -39.89 19.68 -15.16
C PRO A 668 -39.66 19.98 -13.68
N LYS A 669 -39.63 18.95 -12.82
CA LYS A 669 -39.28 19.02 -11.40
C LYS A 669 -38.36 17.87 -11.06
N LEU A 670 -37.45 18.09 -10.12
CA LEU A 670 -36.60 17.03 -9.60
C LEU A 670 -37.46 15.94 -8.97
N LYS A 671 -37.26 14.69 -9.39
CA LYS A 671 -37.74 13.50 -8.71
C LYS A 671 -36.56 12.56 -8.51
N ILE A 672 -36.37 12.14 -7.26
CA ILE A 672 -35.35 11.18 -6.86
C ILE A 672 -36.09 9.86 -6.58
N GLY A 673 -35.70 8.80 -7.29
CA GLY A 673 -36.20 7.45 -7.08
C GLY A 673 -35.56 6.76 -5.88
N GLU A 674 -35.94 5.52 -5.63
CA GLU A 674 -35.31 4.69 -4.61
C GLU A 674 -33.91 4.23 -5.07
N ALA A 675 -32.93 4.30 -4.17
CA ALA A 675 -31.58 3.82 -4.45
C ALA A 675 -31.56 2.28 -4.49
N ALA A 676 -31.16 1.71 -5.63
CA ALA A 676 -31.08 0.27 -5.84
C ALA A 676 -29.61 -0.21 -5.77
N PRO A 677 -29.29 -1.21 -4.93
CA PRO A 677 -27.94 -1.79 -4.90
C PRO A 677 -27.67 -2.57 -6.19
N LEU A 678 -26.47 -2.42 -6.75
CA LEU A 678 -26.03 -3.13 -7.96
C LEU A 678 -25.15 -4.33 -7.60
N PHE A 679 -23.98 -4.07 -7.02
CA PHE A 679 -23.03 -5.08 -6.57
C PHE A 679 -22.06 -4.51 -5.53
N SER A 680 -21.31 -5.40 -4.87
CA SER A 680 -20.36 -5.05 -3.81
C SER A 680 -18.93 -5.09 -4.30
N ILE A 681 -18.13 -4.14 -3.83
CA ILE A 681 -16.68 -4.18 -3.94
C ILE A 681 -16.12 -4.80 -2.65
N SER A 682 -15.30 -5.84 -2.80
CA SER A 682 -14.67 -6.52 -1.65
C SER A 682 -13.87 -5.56 -0.76
N LEU A 683 -13.77 -5.91 0.52
CA LEU A 683 -12.98 -5.16 1.49
C LEU A 683 -11.51 -5.08 1.07
N GLU A 684 -10.94 -6.18 0.60
CA GLU A 684 -9.56 -6.27 0.15
C GLU A 684 -9.29 -5.36 -1.04
N ALA A 685 -10.25 -5.25 -1.97
CA ALA A 685 -10.16 -4.34 -3.09
C ALA A 685 -10.23 -2.88 -2.62
N ARG A 686 -11.21 -2.54 -1.77
CA ARG A 686 -11.29 -1.20 -1.17
C ARG A 686 -10.09 -0.80 -0.32
N ALA A 687 -9.37 -1.75 0.28
CA ALA A 687 -8.13 -1.50 1.03
C ALA A 687 -6.87 -1.52 0.14
N ALA A 688 -6.89 -2.28 -0.98
CA ALA A 688 -5.79 -2.32 -1.94
C ALA A 688 -5.56 -0.94 -2.57
N TRP A 689 -6.67 -0.25 -2.79
CA TRP A 689 -6.71 1.12 -3.21
C TRP A 689 -6.71 1.94 -1.93
N HIS A 690 -5.83 2.94 -1.83
CA HIS A 690 -6.06 3.94 -0.79
C HIS A 690 -7.46 4.57 -1.01
N SER A 691 -7.89 5.43 -0.10
CA SER A 691 -9.13 6.24 -0.06
C SER A 691 -9.84 6.73 -1.36
N LEU A 692 -9.31 6.52 -2.57
CA LEU A 692 -9.93 6.79 -3.88
C LEU A 692 -10.25 5.51 -4.65
N LEU A 693 -11.13 4.65 -4.15
CA LEU A 693 -11.81 3.76 -5.07
C LEU A 693 -12.76 4.59 -5.94
N GLY A 694 -12.45 4.67 -7.23
CA GLY A 694 -13.34 5.26 -8.22
C GLY A 694 -13.86 4.25 -9.21
N PHE A 695 -15.06 4.51 -9.72
CA PHE A 695 -15.58 3.89 -10.93
C PHE A 695 -16.00 4.98 -11.92
N ASP A 696 -16.32 4.55 -13.13
CA ASP A 696 -17.05 5.36 -14.10
C ASP A 696 -18.14 4.53 -14.78
N VAL A 697 -19.03 5.17 -15.52
CA VAL A 697 -20.21 4.52 -16.11
C VAL A 697 -20.25 4.71 -17.63
N SER A 698 -20.72 3.69 -18.35
CA SER A 698 -21.01 3.82 -19.78
C SER A 698 -22.15 4.82 -20.01
N ALA A 699 -22.26 5.32 -21.24
CA ALA A 699 -23.25 6.33 -21.59
C ALA A 699 -24.70 5.97 -21.24
N ASP A 700 -25.03 4.69 -21.37
CA ASP A 700 -26.34 4.07 -21.08
C ASP A 700 -26.51 3.59 -19.62
N GLY A 701 -25.47 3.74 -18.78
CA GLY A 701 -25.48 3.27 -17.39
C GLY A 701 -25.59 1.74 -17.23
N GLN A 702 -25.36 0.95 -18.28
CA GLN A 702 -25.48 -0.52 -18.23
C GLN A 702 -24.17 -1.22 -17.89
N ARG A 703 -23.03 -0.59 -18.15
CA ARG A 703 -21.70 -1.09 -17.81
C ARG A 703 -20.98 -0.08 -16.93
N LEU A 704 -20.26 -0.59 -15.94
CA LEU A 704 -19.44 0.20 -15.06
C LEU A 704 -17.97 -0.15 -15.35
N LEU A 705 -17.12 0.86 -15.39
CA LEU A 705 -15.67 0.72 -15.47
C LEU A 705 -15.12 0.74 -14.05
N VAL A 706 -14.58 -0.40 -13.60
CA VAL A 706 -14.15 -0.58 -12.21
C VAL A 706 -12.75 -1.21 -12.20
N PRO A 707 -11.84 -0.78 -11.32
CA PRO A 707 -10.65 -1.58 -11.02
C PRO A 707 -11.07 -2.90 -10.38
N ILE A 708 -10.50 -4.01 -10.83
CA ILE A 708 -10.70 -5.33 -10.23
C ILE A 708 -9.37 -5.86 -9.70
N VAL A 709 -9.42 -6.61 -8.59
CA VAL A 709 -8.24 -7.27 -8.04
C VAL A 709 -8.03 -8.61 -8.74
N THR A 710 -6.84 -8.82 -9.28
CA THR A 710 -6.48 -10.00 -10.08
C THR A 710 -5.83 -11.13 -9.27
N SER A 711 -5.55 -10.93 -7.98
CA SER A 711 -4.94 -11.92 -7.08
C SER A 711 -5.67 -12.00 -5.73
N PRO A 712 -5.95 -13.21 -5.22
CA PRO A 712 -6.60 -13.41 -3.91
C PRO A 712 -5.66 -13.19 -2.71
N GLU A 713 -4.37 -12.94 -2.92
CA GLU A 713 -3.42 -12.76 -1.81
C GLU A 713 -3.79 -11.55 -0.94
N LYS A 714 -3.84 -11.75 0.38
CA LYS A 714 -4.06 -10.66 1.34
C LYS A 714 -2.80 -9.80 1.46
N SER A 715 -3.00 -8.51 1.73
CA SER A 715 -1.89 -7.63 2.12
C SER A 715 -1.31 -8.13 3.44
N GLU A 716 0.01 -8.21 3.52
CA GLU A 716 0.75 -8.67 4.70
C GLU A 716 1.83 -7.64 5.08
N ILE A 717 2.17 -7.59 6.37
CA ILE A 717 3.40 -6.98 6.87
C ILE A 717 4.40 -8.10 7.09
N VAL A 718 5.52 -8.05 6.38
CA VAL A 718 6.61 -9.00 6.54
C VAL A 718 7.62 -8.44 7.53
N VAL A 719 8.04 -9.26 8.48
CA VAL A 719 9.06 -8.90 9.47
C VAL A 719 10.32 -9.71 9.18
N ILE A 720 11.47 -9.03 9.12
CA ILE A 720 12.80 -9.64 9.06
C ILE A 720 13.48 -9.42 10.40
N GLN A 721 13.84 -10.50 11.07
CA GLN A 721 14.73 -10.47 12.22
C GLN A 721 16.18 -10.69 11.77
N ASN A 722 17.15 -10.04 12.42
CA ASN A 722 18.58 -10.22 12.15
C ASN A 722 18.96 -9.92 10.69
N TRP A 723 18.35 -8.88 10.10
CA TRP A 723 18.56 -8.53 8.70
C TRP A 723 20.03 -8.19 8.37
N GLU A 724 20.79 -7.63 9.32
CA GLU A 724 22.23 -7.33 9.17
C GLU A 724 23.07 -8.57 8.86
N ALA A 725 22.72 -9.73 9.44
CA ALA A 725 23.43 -10.99 9.20
C ALA A 725 23.26 -11.47 7.75
N ALA A 726 22.19 -11.07 7.05
CA ALA A 726 22.03 -11.32 5.63
C ALA A 726 23.12 -10.61 4.81
N PHE A 727 23.44 -9.37 5.19
CA PHE A 727 24.35 -8.50 4.47
C PHE A 727 25.82 -8.92 4.62
N GLU A 728 26.30 -9.10 5.86
CA GLU A 728 27.71 -9.45 6.10
C GLU A 728 28.12 -10.76 5.41
N ARG A 729 27.18 -11.70 5.26
CA ARG A 729 27.42 -12.95 4.53
C ARG A 729 27.56 -12.77 3.02
N ASN A 730 26.80 -11.85 2.42
CA ASN A 730 26.92 -11.55 1.01
C ASN A 730 28.20 -10.75 0.72
N ARG A 731 28.62 -9.90 1.66
CA ARG A 731 29.88 -9.16 1.57
C ARG A 731 31.11 -10.09 1.60
N GLY A 732 31.08 -11.14 2.42
CA GLY A 732 32.12 -12.16 2.47
C GLY A 732 32.17 -13.13 1.28
N LYS A 733 31.25 -13.03 0.31
CA LYS A 733 31.26 -13.81 -0.95
C LYS A 733 31.75 -13.02 -2.16
N ILE A 734 31.91 -11.70 -2.01
CA ILE A 734 32.30 -10.76 -3.08
C ILE A 734 33.77 -10.30 -2.92
N ASN A 735 34.36 -10.55 -1.75
CA ASN A 735 35.80 -10.55 -1.51
C ASN A 735 36.33 -11.98 -1.53
#